data_AF-W9KP50-F1
#
_entry.id   AF-W9KP50-F1
#
_cell.length_a   1.000
_cell.length_b   1.000
_cell.length_c   1.000
_cell.angle_alpha   90.00
_cell.angle_beta   90.00
_cell.angle_gamma   90.00
#
_symmetry.space_group_name_H-M   'P 1'
#
loop_
_entity.id
_entity.type
_entity.pdbx_description
1 polymer ?
#
loop_
_entity_poly.entity_id
_entity_poly.type
_entity_poly.pdbx_seq_one_letter_code
_entity_poly.pdbx_strand_id
1 'polypeptide(L)'
;MCRVNCSSHPTEIQAYGDVAGIGVMLAFVITAWIVVFMLIVYYLVAYNPELDPFRKEDEQTTCRYPNPVDFIVLRFVRHLPGLRNIQESHLLQSNRLESALNNCVITLSDIQIFTGISILISGYIALKCGLSSYHWQLIVYLAWLANVTHLATLSFLRNYLMNRPYKRLWRLVFMFCTLILLSVAVGLTGHFEWESGSQKPADFAYCYFGMPLDTKTVAFESMLKMVLLIAYGFFIRIAKMSRTFERWLRKMGATWRTKSTKRQRGDSRGTPAWNPLTGKGVGRLKIILVAPLLVAFFTLVNVHLDLFTSFLAEVYWVTFALIWGTKRLFYNRKLGPGEENEWTFGQTLPLVLLIAPLAAIVEQFSSSSSKPTKSTEREGRMRSRIDAGWSSWSEVEDVGDDAMIGIDRTYVYSISYQGLVFLAALSYIEAGVFFVVDDLKGISQPFQSFAFSFFVFNSTLQVFWILCTLWISIMDWSNPLQRSARAILLLSLAATSIIEFLASPVRDHGFTLWMASYAMLNFLFAYTILLITYMANSLLRNSPQRAFRAFPALIPLSAIPYAMIDQEGLLAGEFTWPWVLGCCISLVWFCVEQYMERKDWAPTRAICIRCLLSSFILVPIVMSYYVEITPGGYIASARLFTCWILIMGGVLLFMGVSFAQYRNIYS
;
A
#
# COMPACT_ATOMS: atom_id res chain seq x y z
N MET A 1 -33.78 -30.30 -20.66
CA MET A 1 -33.64 -28.99 -19.97
C MET A 1 -33.95 -29.21 -18.50
N CYS A 2 -32.97 -29.01 -17.62
CA CYS A 2 -33.21 -29.04 -16.17
C CYS A 2 -33.99 -27.77 -15.76
N ARG A 3 -34.87 -27.89 -14.75
CA ARG A 3 -35.59 -26.76 -14.15
C ARG A 3 -35.52 -26.90 -12.63
N VAL A 4 -35.29 -25.77 -11.97
CA VAL A 4 -35.23 -25.67 -10.51
C VAL A 4 -36.59 -25.25 -9.97
N ASN A 5 -37.05 -25.90 -8.90
CA ASN A 5 -38.22 -25.47 -8.15
C ASN A 5 -37.77 -24.57 -6.98
N CYS A 6 -38.07 -23.28 -7.05
CA CYS A 6 -37.69 -22.33 -5.98
C CYS A 6 -38.55 -22.43 -4.72
N SER A 7 -39.62 -23.23 -4.74
CA SER A 7 -40.39 -23.56 -3.54
C SER A 7 -39.78 -24.72 -2.74
N SER A 8 -38.84 -25.48 -3.31
CA SER A 8 -38.11 -26.52 -2.58
C SER A 8 -36.84 -25.94 -1.96
N HIS A 9 -36.76 -25.96 -0.63
CA HIS A 9 -35.58 -25.59 0.14
C HIS A 9 -34.85 -26.86 0.59
N PRO A 10 -33.80 -27.31 -0.12
CA PRO A 10 -33.05 -28.48 0.29
C PRO A 10 -32.39 -28.24 1.66
N THR A 11 -32.38 -29.28 2.50
CA THR A 11 -31.80 -29.22 3.85
C THR A 11 -30.31 -29.48 3.85
N GLU A 12 -29.80 -30.20 2.84
CA GLU A 12 -28.41 -30.62 2.73
C GLU A 12 -27.78 -30.13 1.42
N ILE A 13 -26.48 -29.85 1.47
CA ILE A 13 -25.68 -29.46 0.31
C ILE A 13 -25.21 -30.74 -0.37
N GLN A 14 -25.65 -30.97 -1.62
CA GLN A 14 -25.15 -32.08 -2.42
C GLN A 14 -23.71 -31.81 -2.86
N ALA A 15 -22.80 -32.77 -2.67
CA ALA A 15 -21.39 -32.60 -3.01
C ALA A 15 -21.19 -32.36 -4.51
N TYR A 16 -20.39 -31.35 -4.86
CA TYR A 16 -20.01 -31.08 -6.25
C TYR A 16 -18.50 -30.92 -6.39
N GLY A 17 -17.81 -32.05 -6.39
CA GLY A 17 -16.34 -32.14 -6.39
C GLY A 17 -15.62 -31.54 -7.61
N ASP A 18 -16.30 -31.34 -8.73
CA ASP A 18 -15.69 -30.68 -9.91
C ASP A 18 -15.53 -29.16 -9.73
N VAL A 19 -16.22 -28.59 -8.75
CA VAL A 19 -16.19 -27.15 -8.44
C VAL A 19 -15.59 -26.91 -7.05
N ALA A 20 -16.15 -27.55 -6.03
CA ALA A 20 -15.73 -27.39 -4.63
C ALA A 20 -14.63 -28.37 -4.20
N GLY A 21 -14.15 -29.20 -5.13
CA GLY A 21 -13.10 -30.18 -4.90
C GLY A 21 -11.81 -29.56 -4.40
N ILE A 22 -11.15 -30.26 -3.48
CA ILE A 22 -9.90 -29.78 -2.87
C ILE A 22 -8.81 -29.51 -3.90
N GLY A 23 -8.67 -30.37 -4.92
CA GLY A 23 -7.65 -30.20 -5.96
C GLY A 23 -7.88 -28.97 -6.85
N VAL A 24 -9.14 -28.68 -7.20
CA VAL A 24 -9.49 -27.49 -7.99
C VAL A 24 -9.16 -26.22 -7.20
N MET A 25 -9.61 -26.14 -5.94
CA MET A 25 -9.32 -24.98 -5.11
C MET A 25 -7.82 -24.77 -4.89
N LEU A 26 -7.07 -25.82 -4.57
CA LEU A 26 -5.63 -25.75 -4.39
C LEU A 26 -4.94 -25.27 -5.66
N ALA A 27 -5.38 -25.70 -6.85
CA ALA A 27 -4.78 -25.24 -8.09
C ALA A 27 -4.92 -23.72 -8.30
N PHE A 28 -6.10 -23.16 -8.03
CA PHE A 28 -6.32 -21.70 -8.11
C PHE A 28 -5.53 -20.93 -7.07
N VAL A 29 -5.55 -21.39 -5.81
CA VAL A 29 -4.84 -20.76 -4.71
C VAL A 29 -3.32 -20.78 -4.95
N ILE A 30 -2.75 -21.95 -5.24
CA ILE A 30 -1.31 -22.12 -5.45
C ILE A 30 -0.85 -21.24 -6.62
N THR A 31 -1.58 -21.23 -7.74
CA THR A 31 -1.22 -20.40 -8.90
C THR A 31 -1.18 -18.92 -8.53
N ALA A 32 -2.23 -18.42 -7.88
CA ALA A 32 -2.33 -17.01 -7.53
C ALA A 32 -1.21 -16.60 -6.56
N TRP A 33 -0.92 -17.43 -5.56
CA TRP A 33 0.18 -17.19 -4.62
C TRP A 33 1.56 -17.23 -5.28
N ILE A 34 1.82 -18.17 -6.19
CA ILE A 34 3.10 -18.22 -6.92
C ILE A 34 3.30 -16.94 -7.73
N VAL A 35 2.29 -16.49 -8.50
CA VAL A 35 2.42 -15.30 -9.36
C VAL A 35 2.59 -14.03 -8.52
N VAL A 36 1.84 -13.88 -7.43
CA VAL A 36 2.00 -12.72 -6.53
C VAL A 36 3.34 -12.76 -5.80
N PHE A 37 3.80 -13.93 -5.37
CA PHE A 37 5.12 -14.09 -4.78
C PHE A 37 6.23 -13.71 -5.76
N MET A 38 6.16 -14.16 -7.02
CA MET A 38 7.09 -13.75 -8.07
C MET A 38 7.07 -12.24 -8.32
N LEU A 39 5.89 -11.60 -8.26
CA LEU A 39 5.74 -10.15 -8.36
C LEU A 39 6.43 -9.42 -7.18
N ILE A 40 6.28 -9.91 -5.96
CA ILE A 40 6.95 -9.35 -4.77
C ILE A 40 8.47 -9.49 -4.92
N VAL A 41 8.97 -10.67 -5.27
CA VAL A 41 10.40 -10.93 -5.48
C VAL A 41 10.96 -10.03 -6.58
N TYR A 42 10.26 -9.90 -7.71
CA TYR A 42 10.65 -9.02 -8.80
C TYR A 42 10.75 -7.56 -8.36
N TYR A 43 9.77 -7.06 -7.61
CA TYR A 43 9.83 -5.71 -7.06
C TYR A 43 11.06 -5.51 -6.17
N LEU A 44 11.25 -6.40 -5.19
CA LEU A 44 12.30 -6.26 -4.18
C LEU A 44 13.71 -6.40 -4.78
N VAL A 45 13.90 -7.28 -5.77
CA VAL A 45 15.23 -7.67 -6.25
C VAL A 45 15.58 -7.08 -7.62
N ALA A 46 14.67 -7.14 -8.59
CA ALA A 46 14.97 -6.86 -10.00
C ALA A 46 14.47 -5.49 -10.49
N TYR A 47 13.35 -4.99 -9.98
CA TYR A 47 12.74 -3.75 -10.45
C TYR A 47 13.66 -2.53 -10.23
N ASN A 48 13.91 -1.74 -11.28
CA ASN A 48 14.67 -0.51 -11.18
C ASN A 48 13.77 0.71 -11.46
N PRO A 49 13.51 1.59 -10.47
CA PRO A 49 12.64 2.75 -10.65
C PRO A 49 13.23 3.84 -11.55
N GLU A 50 14.52 3.77 -11.87
CA GLU A 50 15.21 4.71 -12.78
C GLU A 50 15.07 4.31 -14.25
N LEU A 51 14.66 3.08 -14.57
CA LEU A 51 14.46 2.63 -15.95
C LEU A 51 13.04 2.95 -16.42
N ASP A 52 12.89 3.27 -17.71
CA ASP A 52 11.56 3.46 -18.30
C ASP A 52 10.80 2.10 -18.29
N PRO A 53 9.60 2.02 -17.70
CA PRO A 53 8.76 0.81 -17.73
C PRO A 53 8.31 0.42 -19.15
N PHE A 54 8.48 1.30 -20.14
CA PHE A 54 8.06 1.11 -21.52
C PHE A 54 9.22 1.00 -22.53
N ARG A 55 10.43 0.79 -22.04
CA ARG A 55 11.63 0.62 -22.87
C ARG A 55 11.55 -0.59 -23.80
N LYS A 56 12.35 -0.60 -24.85
CA LYS A 56 12.49 -1.81 -25.69
C LYS A 56 13.26 -2.88 -24.91
N GLU A 57 13.08 -4.13 -25.31
CA GLU A 57 13.83 -5.26 -24.73
C GLU A 57 15.34 -4.98 -24.87
N ASP A 58 16.11 -5.29 -23.82
CA ASP A 58 17.57 -5.09 -23.71
C ASP A 58 18.09 -3.64 -23.75
N GLU A 59 17.22 -2.63 -23.97
CA GLU A 59 17.61 -1.22 -23.86
C GLU A 59 17.56 -0.75 -22.39
N GLN A 60 18.55 0.03 -21.96
CA GLN A 60 18.59 0.66 -20.65
C GLN A 60 18.15 2.14 -20.71
N THR A 61 17.00 2.41 -21.35
CA THR A 61 16.49 3.78 -21.39
C THR A 61 16.05 4.24 -20.00
N THR A 62 16.54 5.41 -19.58
CA THR A 62 16.24 5.99 -18.28
C THR A 62 14.86 6.64 -18.27
N CYS A 63 14.13 6.50 -17.18
CA CYS A 63 12.85 7.16 -16.97
C CYS A 63 13.06 8.67 -16.79
N ARG A 64 12.33 9.47 -17.58
CA ARG A 64 12.37 10.94 -17.46
C ARG A 64 11.90 11.45 -16.09
N TYR A 65 10.94 10.76 -15.48
CA TYR A 65 10.30 11.09 -14.20
C TYR A 65 10.27 9.87 -13.28
N PRO A 66 11.39 9.51 -12.63
CA PRO A 66 11.46 8.36 -11.73
C PRO A 66 10.58 8.58 -10.49
N ASN A 67 10.00 7.49 -9.97
CA ASN A 67 9.16 7.53 -8.79
C ASN A 67 10.01 7.54 -7.50
N PRO A 68 9.92 8.57 -6.63
CA PRO A 68 10.77 8.63 -5.44
C PRO A 68 10.38 7.66 -4.34
N VAL A 69 9.10 7.29 -4.22
CA VAL A 69 8.63 6.34 -3.21
C VAL A 69 9.31 5.00 -3.46
N ASP A 70 9.22 4.50 -4.69
CA ASP A 70 9.88 3.25 -5.09
C ASP A 70 11.40 3.34 -4.88
N PHE A 71 12.01 4.48 -5.22
CA PHE A 71 13.44 4.69 -5.03
C PHE A 71 13.87 4.62 -3.56
N ILE A 72 13.15 5.31 -2.65
CA ILE A 72 13.47 5.29 -1.20
C ILE A 72 13.30 3.88 -0.65
N VAL A 73 12.14 3.26 -0.91
CA VAL A 73 11.79 1.95 -0.33
C VAL A 73 12.77 0.89 -0.80
N LEU A 74 13.06 0.82 -2.09
CA LEU A 74 14.03 -0.15 -2.61
C LEU A 74 15.44 0.12 -2.11
N ARG A 75 15.86 1.39 -2.01
CA ARG A 75 17.18 1.73 -1.45
C ARG A 75 17.31 1.28 0.00
N PHE A 76 16.24 1.42 0.79
CA PHE A 76 16.23 0.98 2.18
C PHE A 76 16.22 -0.56 2.28
N VAL A 77 15.28 -1.22 1.59
CA VAL A 77 15.09 -2.67 1.69
C VAL A 77 16.27 -3.45 1.12
N ARG A 78 16.87 -3.01 0.00
CA ARG A 78 18.05 -3.65 -0.61
C ARG A 78 19.33 -3.46 0.19
N HIS A 79 19.35 -2.54 1.16
CA HIS A 79 20.49 -2.39 2.06
C HIS A 79 20.51 -3.44 3.17
N LEU A 80 19.43 -4.22 3.35
CA LEU A 80 19.39 -5.33 4.29
C LEU A 80 20.30 -6.47 3.80
N PRO A 81 21.15 -7.05 4.68
CA PRO A 81 22.22 -7.97 4.28
C PRO A 81 21.71 -9.22 3.52
N GLY A 82 20.54 -9.75 3.87
CA GLY A 82 19.97 -10.93 3.20
C GLY A 82 19.55 -10.68 1.75
N LEU A 83 18.92 -9.53 1.46
CA LEU A 83 18.47 -9.16 0.12
C LEU A 83 19.62 -8.75 -0.79
N ARG A 84 20.66 -8.11 -0.22
CA ARG A 84 21.86 -7.74 -0.95
C ARG A 84 22.58 -8.97 -1.53
N ASN A 85 22.72 -10.03 -0.73
CA ASN A 85 23.33 -11.28 -1.20
C ASN A 85 22.54 -11.94 -2.34
N ILE A 86 21.20 -11.84 -2.30
CA ILE A 86 20.33 -12.34 -3.37
C ILE A 86 20.54 -11.50 -4.64
N GLN A 87 20.55 -10.17 -4.54
CA GLN A 87 20.74 -9.27 -5.68
C GLN A 87 22.11 -9.43 -6.36
N GLU A 88 23.18 -9.63 -5.57
CA GLU A 88 24.54 -9.84 -6.09
C GLU A 88 24.73 -11.25 -6.70
N SER A 89 23.75 -12.15 -6.57
CA SER A 89 23.85 -13.47 -7.18
C SER A 89 23.83 -13.38 -8.71
N HIS A 90 24.84 -13.97 -9.35
CA HIS A 90 25.00 -14.02 -10.81
C HIS A 90 23.80 -14.65 -11.54
N LEU A 91 22.95 -15.40 -10.81
CA LEU A 91 21.71 -15.99 -11.32
C LEU A 91 20.65 -14.94 -11.66
N LEU A 92 20.48 -13.92 -10.81
CA LEU A 92 19.49 -12.86 -10.98
C LEU A 92 19.87 -11.83 -12.05
N GLN A 93 21.16 -11.69 -12.33
CA GLN A 93 21.66 -10.88 -13.45
C GLN A 93 21.61 -11.60 -14.80
N SER A 94 21.23 -12.88 -14.85
CA SER A 94 21.18 -13.60 -16.11
C SER A 94 19.90 -13.26 -16.89
N ASN A 95 20.04 -12.77 -18.13
CA ASN A 95 18.91 -12.57 -19.06
C ASN A 95 18.09 -13.86 -19.26
N ARG A 96 18.69 -15.03 -19.03
CA ARG A 96 18.03 -16.33 -19.08
C ARG A 96 17.00 -16.49 -17.96
N LEU A 97 17.35 -16.18 -16.71
CA LEU A 97 16.41 -16.27 -15.58
C LEU A 97 15.24 -15.30 -15.76
N GLU A 98 15.49 -14.08 -16.24
CA GLU A 98 14.40 -13.14 -16.57
C GLU A 98 13.46 -13.72 -17.62
N SER A 99 14.00 -14.34 -18.68
CA SER A 99 13.20 -15.04 -19.70
C SER A 99 12.42 -16.22 -19.13
N ALA A 100 13.02 -17.02 -18.24
CA ALA A 100 12.38 -18.15 -17.56
C ALA A 100 11.20 -17.69 -16.70
N LEU A 101 11.41 -16.66 -15.87
CA LEU A 101 10.39 -16.10 -15.00
C LEU A 101 9.26 -15.47 -15.81
N ASN A 102 9.58 -14.72 -16.87
CA ASN A 102 8.59 -14.19 -17.79
C ASN A 102 7.73 -15.30 -18.40
N ASN A 103 8.34 -16.37 -18.91
CA ASN A 103 7.61 -17.50 -19.50
C ASN A 103 6.76 -18.24 -18.45
N CYS A 104 7.29 -18.46 -17.25
CA CYS A 104 6.56 -19.11 -16.16
C CYS A 104 5.31 -18.32 -15.76
N VAL A 105 5.45 -17.01 -15.49
CA VAL A 105 4.33 -16.13 -15.14
C VAL A 105 3.30 -16.09 -16.27
N ILE A 106 3.74 -16.05 -17.53
CA ILE A 106 2.83 -16.11 -18.69
C ILE A 106 2.03 -17.41 -18.69
N THR A 107 2.69 -18.56 -18.58
CA THR A 107 2.03 -19.87 -18.64
C THR A 107 1.05 -20.05 -17.49
N LEU A 108 1.43 -19.67 -16.26
CA LEU A 108 0.53 -19.70 -15.10
C LEU A 108 -0.70 -18.82 -15.30
N SER A 109 -0.50 -17.61 -15.86
CA SER A 109 -1.61 -16.71 -16.16
C SER A 109 -2.52 -17.27 -17.25
N ASP A 110 -1.96 -17.82 -18.32
CA ASP A 110 -2.74 -18.35 -19.45
C ASP A 110 -3.59 -19.56 -19.03
N ILE A 111 -3.04 -20.47 -18.20
CA ILE A 111 -3.82 -21.56 -17.58
C ILE A 111 -4.98 -20.97 -16.77
N GLN A 112 -4.72 -19.96 -15.93
CA GLN A 112 -5.76 -19.32 -15.11
C GLN A 112 -6.84 -18.59 -15.92
N ILE A 113 -6.50 -18.00 -17.07
CA ILE A 113 -7.49 -17.34 -17.94
C ILE A 113 -8.51 -18.39 -18.39
N PHE A 114 -8.02 -19.54 -18.89
CA PHE A 114 -8.89 -20.58 -19.40
C PHE A 114 -9.67 -21.27 -18.28
N THR A 115 -9.02 -21.66 -17.19
CA THR A 115 -9.71 -22.31 -16.07
C THR A 115 -10.71 -21.38 -15.38
N GLY A 116 -10.36 -20.09 -15.24
CA GLY A 116 -11.23 -19.06 -14.66
C GLY A 116 -12.48 -18.77 -15.50
N ILE A 117 -12.36 -18.71 -16.83
CA ILE A 117 -13.52 -18.57 -17.72
C ILE A 117 -14.35 -19.85 -17.73
N SER A 118 -13.71 -21.02 -17.80
CA SER A 118 -14.40 -22.31 -17.78
C SER A 118 -15.23 -22.50 -16.52
N ILE A 119 -14.70 -22.17 -15.32
CA ILE A 119 -15.46 -22.33 -14.08
C ILE A 119 -16.66 -21.37 -14.01
N LEU A 120 -16.52 -20.15 -14.52
CA LEU A 120 -17.63 -19.20 -14.62
C LEU A 120 -18.71 -19.71 -15.58
N ILE A 121 -18.34 -20.13 -16.79
CA ILE A 121 -19.28 -20.67 -17.79
C ILE A 121 -20.00 -21.90 -17.24
N SER A 122 -19.27 -22.86 -16.66
CA SER A 122 -19.84 -24.05 -16.04
C SER A 122 -20.79 -23.70 -14.89
N GLY A 123 -20.44 -22.71 -14.06
CA GLY A 123 -21.32 -22.19 -13.02
C GLY A 123 -22.63 -21.64 -13.57
N TYR A 124 -22.58 -20.81 -14.61
CA TYR A 124 -23.77 -20.25 -15.24
C TYR A 124 -24.68 -21.31 -15.88
N ILE A 125 -24.09 -22.36 -16.46
CA ILE A 125 -24.86 -23.48 -16.99
C ILE A 125 -25.50 -24.27 -15.85
N ALA A 126 -24.73 -24.57 -14.79
CA ALA A 126 -25.18 -25.34 -13.64
C ALA A 126 -26.26 -24.62 -12.80
N LEU A 127 -26.32 -23.29 -12.81
CA LEU A 127 -27.36 -22.52 -12.13
C LEU A 127 -28.77 -23.01 -12.47
N LYS A 128 -29.04 -23.26 -13.77
CA LYS A 128 -30.36 -23.74 -14.24
C LYS A 128 -30.63 -25.19 -13.85
N CYS A 129 -29.61 -25.91 -13.40
CA CYS A 129 -29.67 -27.31 -13.02
C CYS A 129 -29.72 -27.53 -11.49
N GLY A 130 -29.84 -26.46 -10.70
CA GLY A 130 -29.95 -26.57 -9.24
C GLY A 130 -28.62 -26.43 -8.50
N LEU A 131 -27.75 -25.52 -8.94
CA LEU A 131 -26.54 -25.18 -8.19
C LEU A 131 -26.90 -24.46 -6.88
N SER A 132 -26.37 -24.92 -5.75
CA SER A 132 -26.59 -24.27 -4.46
C SER A 132 -25.84 -22.93 -4.34
N SER A 133 -26.33 -22.05 -3.46
CA SER A 133 -25.73 -20.74 -3.15
C SER A 133 -24.30 -20.88 -2.64
N TYR A 134 -24.04 -21.93 -1.85
CA TYR A 134 -22.70 -22.33 -1.42
C TYR A 134 -21.71 -22.51 -2.60
N HIS A 135 -22.05 -23.38 -3.56
CA HIS A 135 -21.17 -23.68 -4.70
C HIS A 135 -20.99 -22.45 -5.60
N TRP A 136 -22.05 -21.65 -5.78
CA TRP A 136 -21.95 -20.40 -6.53
C TRP A 136 -20.92 -19.45 -5.93
N GLN A 137 -20.95 -19.28 -4.60
CA GLN A 137 -20.03 -18.39 -3.92
C GLN A 137 -18.58 -18.89 -4.00
N LEU A 138 -18.34 -20.21 -3.97
CA LEU A 138 -17.02 -20.78 -4.23
C LEU A 138 -16.53 -20.50 -5.67
N ILE A 139 -17.39 -20.65 -6.67
CA ILE A 139 -17.06 -20.32 -8.08
C ILE A 139 -16.62 -18.86 -8.19
N VAL A 140 -17.36 -17.95 -7.55
CA VAL A 140 -17.03 -16.51 -7.52
C VAL A 140 -15.64 -16.28 -6.92
N TYR A 141 -15.30 -16.92 -5.80
CA TYR A 141 -13.98 -16.77 -5.18
C TYR A 141 -12.85 -17.41 -5.98
N LEU A 142 -13.08 -18.54 -6.66
CA LEU A 142 -12.08 -19.13 -7.54
C LEU A 142 -11.81 -18.22 -8.75
N ALA A 143 -12.86 -17.70 -9.38
CA ALA A 143 -12.75 -16.72 -10.45
C ALA A 143 -12.10 -15.40 -9.99
N TRP A 144 -12.33 -14.98 -8.75
CA TRP A 144 -11.61 -13.86 -8.14
C TRP A 144 -10.10 -14.10 -8.08
N LEU A 145 -9.66 -15.28 -7.63
CA LEU A 145 -8.23 -15.61 -7.57
C LEU A 145 -7.59 -15.63 -8.97
N ALA A 146 -8.31 -16.10 -9.99
CA ALA A 146 -7.87 -16.00 -11.39
C ALA A 146 -7.70 -14.53 -11.80
N ASN A 147 -8.68 -13.67 -11.51
CA ASN A 147 -8.59 -12.24 -11.79
C ASN A 147 -7.40 -11.57 -11.08
N VAL A 148 -7.16 -11.88 -9.80
CA VAL A 148 -5.97 -11.38 -9.07
C VAL A 148 -4.67 -11.82 -9.74
N THR A 149 -4.59 -13.07 -10.20
CA THR A 149 -3.45 -13.60 -10.97
C THR A 149 -3.21 -12.78 -12.24
N HIS A 150 -4.26 -12.41 -12.96
CA HIS A 150 -4.19 -11.58 -14.16
C HIS A 150 -3.70 -10.15 -13.87
N LEU A 151 -4.20 -9.53 -12.80
CA LEU A 151 -3.74 -8.21 -12.36
C LEU A 151 -2.25 -8.23 -11.96
N ALA A 152 -1.82 -9.28 -11.27
CA ALA A 152 -0.41 -9.49 -10.91
C ALA A 152 0.46 -9.66 -12.17
N THR A 153 -0.01 -10.46 -13.12
CA THR A 153 0.65 -10.72 -14.40
C THR A 153 0.86 -9.44 -15.21
N LEU A 154 -0.16 -8.60 -15.33
CA LEU A 154 -0.06 -7.31 -16.03
C LEU A 154 0.95 -6.36 -15.38
N SER A 155 1.13 -6.46 -14.06
CA SER A 155 2.10 -5.66 -13.32
C SER A 155 3.53 -6.16 -13.57
N PHE A 156 3.74 -7.47 -13.43
CA PHE A 156 5.04 -8.12 -13.62
C PHE A 156 5.54 -7.99 -15.07
N LEU A 157 4.68 -8.34 -16.04
CA LEU A 157 5.03 -8.40 -17.46
C LEU A 157 4.82 -7.07 -18.20
N ARG A 158 4.71 -5.93 -17.50
CA ARG A 158 4.38 -4.65 -18.14
C ARG A 158 5.31 -4.34 -19.31
N ASN A 159 6.62 -4.41 -19.10
CA ASN A 159 7.62 -4.15 -20.14
C ASN A 159 7.51 -5.16 -21.30
N TYR A 160 7.40 -6.45 -20.96
CA TYR A 160 7.33 -7.55 -21.92
C TYR A 160 6.08 -7.48 -22.83
N LEU A 161 4.89 -7.24 -22.26
CA LEU A 161 3.64 -7.19 -23.01
C LEU A 161 3.50 -5.91 -23.85
N MET A 162 4.16 -4.82 -23.46
CA MET A 162 4.19 -3.58 -24.24
C MET A 162 4.96 -3.74 -25.55
N ASN A 163 6.04 -4.52 -25.54
CA ASN A 163 6.82 -4.83 -26.74
C ASN A 163 6.14 -5.90 -27.62
N ARG A 164 5.07 -6.55 -27.13
CA ARG A 164 4.37 -7.67 -27.81
C ARG A 164 2.85 -7.42 -27.85
N PRO A 165 2.38 -6.46 -28.67
CA PRO A 165 1.00 -5.96 -28.62
C PRO A 165 -0.05 -7.03 -28.93
N TYR A 166 0.25 -7.99 -29.81
CA TYR A 166 -0.67 -9.10 -30.11
C TYR A 166 -0.87 -10.00 -28.89
N LYS A 167 0.22 -10.40 -28.22
CA LYS A 167 0.21 -11.19 -26.98
C LYS A 167 -0.56 -10.47 -25.85
N ARG A 168 -0.48 -9.14 -25.82
CA ARG A 168 -1.24 -8.30 -24.88
C ARG A 168 -2.73 -8.27 -25.21
N LEU A 169 -3.09 -8.02 -26.48
CA LEU A 169 -4.47 -7.76 -26.88
C LEU A 169 -5.40 -8.93 -26.56
N TRP A 170 -5.05 -10.16 -26.94
CA TRP A 170 -5.92 -11.31 -26.71
C TRP A 170 -6.12 -11.55 -25.20
N ARG A 171 -5.06 -11.42 -24.39
CA ARG A 171 -5.17 -11.54 -22.92
C ARG A 171 -6.10 -10.50 -22.33
N LEU A 172 -5.97 -9.24 -22.74
CA LEU A 172 -6.86 -8.18 -22.27
C LEU A 172 -8.32 -8.44 -22.66
N VAL A 173 -8.58 -9.01 -23.84
CA VAL A 173 -9.93 -9.40 -24.28
C VAL A 173 -10.51 -10.48 -23.37
N PHE A 174 -9.79 -11.57 -23.11
CA PHE A 174 -10.29 -12.63 -22.22
C PHE A 174 -10.41 -12.18 -20.77
N MET A 175 -9.47 -11.36 -20.27
CA MET A 175 -9.56 -10.75 -18.95
C MET A 175 -10.80 -9.84 -18.85
N PHE A 176 -11.12 -9.08 -19.91
CA PHE A 176 -12.34 -8.26 -19.97
C PHE A 176 -13.63 -9.11 -20.00
N CYS A 177 -13.65 -10.21 -20.75
CA CYS A 177 -14.76 -11.16 -20.70
C CYS A 177 -14.94 -11.76 -19.30
N THR A 178 -13.83 -12.15 -18.66
CA THR A 178 -13.83 -12.67 -17.27
C THR A 178 -14.34 -11.62 -16.30
N LEU A 179 -13.93 -10.36 -16.46
CA LEU A 179 -14.40 -9.22 -15.67
C LEU A 179 -15.93 -9.07 -15.73
N ILE A 180 -16.52 -9.11 -16.92
CA ILE A 180 -17.97 -8.97 -17.09
C ILE A 180 -18.69 -10.14 -16.41
N LEU A 181 -18.27 -11.38 -16.71
CA LEU A 181 -18.86 -12.58 -16.12
C LEU A 181 -18.74 -12.57 -14.59
N LEU A 182 -17.55 -12.25 -14.07
CA LEU A 182 -17.32 -12.18 -12.62
C LEU A 182 -18.14 -11.07 -11.97
N SER A 183 -18.30 -9.91 -12.61
CA SER A 183 -19.07 -8.78 -12.06
C SER A 183 -20.55 -9.16 -11.90
N VAL A 184 -21.13 -9.83 -12.90
CA VAL A 184 -22.50 -10.37 -12.81
C VAL A 184 -22.57 -11.46 -11.75
N ALA A 185 -21.55 -12.31 -11.64
CA ALA A 185 -21.54 -13.41 -10.68
C ALA A 185 -21.47 -12.94 -9.22
N VAL A 186 -20.63 -11.93 -8.95
CA VAL A 186 -20.54 -11.23 -7.67
C VAL A 186 -21.88 -10.57 -7.33
N GLY A 187 -22.58 -9.98 -8.31
CA GLY A 187 -23.90 -9.38 -8.08
C GLY A 187 -24.90 -10.30 -7.36
N LEU A 188 -24.85 -11.61 -7.62
CA LEU A 188 -25.72 -12.58 -6.96
C LEU A 188 -25.31 -12.88 -5.51
N THR A 189 -24.02 -12.74 -5.16
CA THR A 189 -23.54 -13.02 -3.79
C THR A 189 -24.00 -11.99 -2.78
N GLY A 190 -24.48 -10.82 -3.23
CA GLY A 190 -25.11 -9.83 -2.35
C GLY A 190 -26.38 -10.34 -1.65
N HIS A 191 -26.94 -11.45 -2.12
CA HIS A 191 -28.09 -12.12 -1.51
C HIS A 191 -27.72 -13.22 -0.52
N PHE A 192 -26.44 -13.49 -0.22
CA PHE A 192 -26.07 -14.67 0.60
C PHE A 192 -25.61 -14.27 2.00
N GLU A 193 -26.56 -14.16 2.93
CA GLU A 193 -26.33 -13.83 4.33
C GLU A 193 -26.77 -15.00 5.23
N TRP A 194 -25.84 -15.89 5.59
CA TRP A 194 -26.17 -17.17 6.25
C TRP A 194 -26.19 -17.13 7.78
N GLU A 195 -25.51 -16.17 8.42
CA GLU A 195 -25.43 -16.12 9.90
C GLU A 195 -26.65 -15.47 10.54
N SER A 196 -27.25 -14.48 9.86
CA SER A 196 -28.36 -13.68 10.38
C SER A 196 -29.62 -13.69 9.51
N GLY A 197 -29.53 -14.24 8.29
CA GLY A 197 -30.61 -14.28 7.32
C GLY A 197 -31.47 -15.54 7.38
N SER A 198 -32.60 -15.51 6.68
CA SER A 198 -33.48 -16.66 6.46
C SER A 198 -32.96 -17.65 5.42
N GLN A 199 -31.83 -17.32 4.80
CA GLN A 199 -31.27 -17.99 3.62
C GLN A 199 -30.30 -19.09 4.03
N LYS A 200 -30.34 -20.23 3.35
CA LYS A 200 -29.48 -21.37 3.65
C LYS A 200 -28.41 -21.57 2.57
N PRO A 201 -27.21 -22.06 2.93
CA PRO A 201 -26.16 -22.40 1.96
C PRO A 201 -26.58 -23.47 0.93
N ALA A 202 -27.57 -24.31 1.28
CA ALA A 202 -28.12 -25.34 0.41
C ALA A 202 -29.12 -24.79 -0.63
N ASP A 203 -29.71 -23.61 -0.39
CA ASP A 203 -30.72 -23.03 -1.29
C ASP A 203 -30.17 -22.82 -2.70
N PHE A 204 -31.01 -23.02 -3.71
CA PHE A 204 -30.59 -22.87 -5.10
C PHE A 204 -30.30 -21.41 -5.44
N ALA A 205 -29.07 -21.12 -5.89
CA ALA A 205 -28.61 -19.77 -6.20
C ALA A 205 -29.49 -19.07 -7.25
N TYR A 206 -30.00 -19.84 -8.22
CA TYR A 206 -30.87 -19.32 -9.29
C TYR A 206 -32.14 -18.63 -8.76
N CYS A 207 -32.65 -19.05 -7.61
CA CYS A 207 -33.88 -18.50 -7.03
C CYS A 207 -33.71 -17.07 -6.49
N TYR A 208 -32.48 -16.63 -6.29
CA TYR A 208 -32.17 -15.25 -5.90
C TYR A 208 -32.07 -14.29 -7.08
N PHE A 209 -32.10 -14.81 -8.32
CA PHE A 209 -32.01 -13.98 -9.51
C PHE A 209 -33.28 -13.15 -9.71
N GLY A 210 -33.14 -11.82 -9.71
CA GLY A 210 -34.25 -10.88 -9.90
C GLY A 210 -35.01 -10.48 -8.64
N MET A 211 -34.60 -10.97 -7.46
CA MET A 211 -35.12 -10.49 -6.18
C MET A 211 -34.53 -9.12 -5.81
N PRO A 212 -35.25 -8.27 -5.06
CA PRO A 212 -34.69 -7.01 -4.57
C PRO A 212 -33.54 -7.28 -3.58
N LEU A 213 -32.45 -6.53 -3.72
CA LEU A 213 -31.30 -6.58 -2.81
C LEU A 213 -31.60 -5.79 -1.52
N ASP A 214 -31.30 -6.37 -0.37
CA ASP A 214 -31.34 -5.65 0.91
C ASP A 214 -30.02 -4.89 1.11
N THR A 215 -30.11 -3.56 1.07
CA THR A 215 -28.96 -2.66 1.12
C THR A 215 -28.30 -2.56 2.50
N LYS A 216 -28.91 -3.16 3.53
CA LYS A 216 -28.42 -3.12 4.91
C LYS A 216 -27.60 -4.35 5.31
N THR A 217 -27.48 -5.35 4.43
CA THR A 217 -26.77 -6.61 4.71
C THR A 217 -25.26 -6.48 4.52
N VAL A 218 -24.50 -7.32 5.25
CA VAL A 218 -23.04 -7.43 5.09
C VAL A 218 -22.69 -8.02 3.73
N ALA A 219 -23.50 -8.98 3.26
CA ALA A 219 -23.39 -9.55 1.92
C ALA A 219 -23.45 -8.50 0.81
N PHE A 220 -24.39 -7.55 0.87
CA PHE A 220 -24.49 -6.45 -0.10
C PHE A 220 -23.27 -5.52 -0.05
N GLU A 221 -22.76 -5.19 1.14
CA GLU A 221 -21.53 -4.41 1.29
C GLU A 221 -20.32 -5.10 0.66
N SER A 222 -20.13 -6.37 0.98
CA SER A 222 -19.02 -7.16 0.45
C SER A 222 -19.10 -7.30 -1.08
N MET A 223 -20.31 -7.51 -1.62
CA MET A 223 -20.57 -7.49 -3.06
C MET A 223 -20.16 -6.16 -3.70
N LEU A 224 -20.59 -5.03 -3.15
CA LEU A 224 -20.26 -3.71 -3.68
C LEU A 224 -18.74 -3.47 -3.65
N LYS A 225 -18.08 -3.80 -2.53
CA LYS A 225 -16.63 -3.72 -2.38
C LYS A 225 -15.92 -4.56 -3.45
N MET A 226 -16.34 -5.81 -3.68
CA MET A 226 -15.78 -6.68 -4.71
C MET A 226 -15.90 -6.07 -6.11
N VAL A 227 -17.09 -5.62 -6.51
CA VAL A 227 -17.33 -5.04 -7.84
C VAL A 227 -16.45 -3.81 -8.05
N LEU A 228 -16.38 -2.91 -7.07
CA LEU A 228 -15.53 -1.73 -7.12
C LEU A 228 -14.05 -2.10 -7.21
N LEU A 229 -13.60 -3.10 -6.43
CA LEU A 229 -12.20 -3.55 -6.40
C LEU A 229 -11.76 -4.12 -7.75
N ILE A 230 -12.59 -4.97 -8.35
CA ILE A 230 -12.29 -5.63 -9.63
C ILE A 230 -12.29 -4.58 -10.75
N ALA A 231 -13.31 -3.71 -10.80
CA ALA A 231 -13.40 -2.66 -11.81
C ALA A 231 -12.21 -1.71 -11.71
N TYR A 232 -11.95 -1.16 -10.51
CA TYR A 232 -10.80 -0.30 -10.27
C TYR A 232 -9.49 -0.99 -10.66
N GLY A 233 -9.28 -2.22 -10.18
CA GLY A 233 -8.08 -3.01 -10.44
C GLY A 233 -7.83 -3.23 -11.93
N PHE A 234 -8.85 -3.59 -12.71
CA PHE A 234 -8.70 -3.80 -14.14
C PHE A 234 -8.42 -2.50 -14.90
N PHE A 235 -9.26 -1.47 -14.70
CA PHE A 235 -9.14 -0.22 -15.45
C PHE A 235 -7.85 0.54 -15.12
N ILE A 236 -7.39 0.54 -13.86
CA ILE A 236 -6.15 1.21 -13.52
C ILE A 236 -4.93 0.54 -14.15
N ARG A 237 -4.92 -0.80 -14.26
CA ARG A 237 -3.82 -1.54 -14.92
C ARG A 237 -3.76 -1.22 -16.40
N ILE A 238 -4.91 -1.15 -17.06
CA ILE A 238 -4.99 -0.74 -18.47
C ILE A 238 -4.53 0.71 -18.63
N ALA A 239 -5.01 1.62 -17.78
CA ALA A 239 -4.63 3.03 -17.85
C ALA A 239 -3.11 3.21 -17.66
N LYS A 240 -2.51 2.56 -16.65
CA LYS A 240 -1.06 2.58 -16.41
C LYS A 240 -0.22 1.87 -17.48
N MET A 241 -0.85 1.03 -18.30
CA MET A 241 -0.21 0.44 -19.47
C MET A 241 -0.10 1.43 -20.64
N SER A 242 -0.84 2.53 -20.61
CA SER A 242 -0.71 3.62 -21.57
C SER A 242 0.51 4.50 -21.25
N ARG A 243 1.44 4.59 -22.21
CA ARG A 243 2.62 5.48 -22.13
C ARG A 243 2.23 6.93 -21.84
N THR A 244 1.17 7.41 -22.49
CA THR A 244 0.71 8.79 -22.36
C THR A 244 0.17 9.08 -20.97
N PHE A 245 -0.68 8.19 -20.45
CA PHE A 245 -1.31 8.37 -19.14
C PHE A 245 -0.29 8.30 -18.00
N GLU A 246 0.57 7.27 -18.01
CA GLU A 246 1.61 7.08 -17.01
C GLU A 246 2.61 8.25 -17.00
N ARG A 247 3.04 8.71 -18.19
CA ARG A 247 3.95 9.86 -18.33
C ARG A 247 3.29 11.15 -17.85
N TRP A 248 2.02 11.36 -18.15
CA TRP A 248 1.27 12.54 -17.70
C TRP A 248 1.17 12.59 -16.17
N LEU A 249 0.78 11.49 -15.51
CA LEU A 249 0.72 11.41 -14.04
C LEU A 249 2.07 11.69 -13.39
N ARG A 250 3.14 11.05 -13.86
CA ARG A 250 4.50 11.26 -13.33
C ARG A 250 5.01 12.69 -13.56
N LYS A 251 4.74 13.25 -14.74
CA LYS A 251 5.04 14.66 -15.05
C LYS A 251 4.29 15.62 -14.13
N MET A 252 3.02 15.34 -13.84
CA MET A 252 2.25 16.14 -12.88
C MET A 252 2.88 16.07 -11.49
N GLY A 253 3.17 14.86 -10.97
CA GLY A 253 3.83 14.68 -9.68
C GLY A 253 5.14 15.46 -9.58
N ALA A 254 6.01 15.34 -10.60
CA ALA A 254 7.26 16.10 -10.69
C ALA A 254 7.02 17.62 -10.75
N THR A 255 6.01 18.08 -11.49
CA THR A 255 5.70 19.53 -11.60
C THR A 255 5.24 20.11 -10.27
N TRP A 256 4.36 19.41 -9.55
CA TRP A 256 3.89 19.83 -8.22
C TRP A 256 5.01 19.79 -7.19
N ARG A 257 5.91 18.80 -7.28
CA ARG A 257 7.14 18.73 -6.48
C ARG A 257 8.05 19.95 -6.70
N THR A 258 8.32 20.31 -7.96
CA THR A 258 9.13 21.50 -8.28
C THR A 258 8.45 22.78 -7.79
N LYS A 259 7.12 22.90 -7.89
CA LYS A 259 6.37 24.05 -7.35
C LYS A 259 6.44 24.16 -5.83
N SER A 260 6.45 23.03 -5.12
CA SER A 260 6.60 22.99 -3.66
C SER A 260 8.02 23.38 -3.24
N THR A 261 9.03 22.69 -3.78
CA THR A 261 10.46 22.93 -3.48
C THR A 261 10.88 24.37 -3.77
N LYS A 262 10.52 24.91 -4.94
CA LYS A 262 10.80 26.29 -5.32
C LYS A 262 10.20 27.31 -4.36
N ARG A 263 9.01 27.06 -3.83
CA ARG A 263 8.38 27.95 -2.83
C ARG A 263 9.01 27.82 -1.45
N GLN A 264 9.40 26.61 -1.06
CA GLN A 264 10.02 26.37 0.23
C GLN A 264 11.46 26.90 0.30
N ARG A 265 12.29 26.53 -0.69
CA ARG A 265 13.75 26.77 -0.69
C ARG A 265 14.20 27.90 -1.59
N GLY A 266 13.32 28.44 -2.41
CA GLY A 266 13.70 29.39 -3.45
C GLY A 266 14.31 28.70 -4.67
N ASP A 267 14.78 29.50 -5.62
CA ASP A 267 15.41 29.05 -6.86
C ASP A 267 16.50 30.06 -7.25
N SER A 268 17.60 29.56 -7.82
CA SER A 268 18.72 30.35 -8.33
C SER A 268 18.29 31.42 -9.33
N ARG A 269 17.12 31.23 -9.98
CA ARG A 269 16.50 32.18 -10.93
C ARG A 269 15.68 33.30 -10.26
N GLY A 270 15.90 33.58 -8.98
CA GLY A 270 15.37 34.80 -8.32
C GLY A 270 14.09 34.64 -7.51
N THR A 271 13.62 33.40 -7.25
CA THR A 271 12.51 33.20 -6.28
C THR A 271 13.11 33.07 -4.88
N PRO A 272 12.81 33.97 -3.93
CA PRO A 272 13.36 33.88 -2.59
C PRO A 272 12.81 32.67 -1.85
N ALA A 273 13.62 32.08 -0.97
CA ALA A 273 13.18 31.05 -0.04
C ALA A 273 12.05 31.58 0.85
N TRP A 274 11.15 30.70 1.28
CA TRP A 274 10.10 31.10 2.20
C TRP A 274 10.74 31.56 3.52
N ASN A 275 10.54 32.85 3.83
CA ASN A 275 11.03 33.46 5.06
C ASN A 275 9.92 34.31 5.70
N PRO A 276 9.40 33.92 6.88
CA PRO A 276 8.29 34.60 7.56
C PRO A 276 8.63 36.00 8.10
N LEU A 277 9.91 36.39 8.10
CA LEU A 277 10.36 37.72 8.49
C LEU A 277 10.32 38.73 7.33
N THR A 278 10.05 38.27 6.12
CA THR A 278 10.09 39.10 4.91
C THR A 278 8.79 39.91 4.74
N GLY A 279 8.92 41.16 4.30
CA GLY A 279 7.78 42.04 4.00
C GLY A 279 7.26 42.87 5.18
N LYS A 280 6.30 43.77 4.91
CA LYS A 280 5.62 44.62 5.91
C LYS A 280 4.10 44.56 5.74
N GLY A 281 3.36 44.78 6.82
CA GLY A 281 1.88 44.86 6.81
C GLY A 281 1.18 43.62 6.23
N VAL A 282 0.18 43.84 5.38
CA VAL A 282 -0.64 42.78 4.74
C VAL A 282 0.19 41.82 3.89
N GLY A 283 1.29 42.29 3.28
CA GLY A 283 2.20 41.44 2.51
C GLY A 283 2.86 40.35 3.37
N ARG A 284 3.24 40.70 4.61
CA ARG A 284 3.80 39.75 5.58
C ARG A 284 2.75 38.73 6.03
N LEU A 285 1.50 39.16 6.22
CA LEU A 285 0.40 38.25 6.59
C LEU A 285 0.15 37.20 5.49
N LYS A 286 0.22 37.58 4.21
CA LYS A 286 0.13 36.63 3.09
C LYS A 286 1.28 35.61 3.09
N ILE A 287 2.50 36.03 3.41
CA ILE A 287 3.67 35.13 3.49
C ILE A 287 3.53 34.14 4.66
N ILE A 288 2.96 34.59 5.79
CA ILE A 288 2.79 33.75 6.98
C ILE A 288 1.62 32.76 6.82
N LEU A 289 0.51 33.17 6.22
CA LEU A 289 -0.70 32.33 6.13
C LEU A 289 -0.81 31.54 4.83
N VAL A 290 -0.60 32.20 3.68
CA VAL A 290 -0.93 31.61 2.36
C VAL A 290 0.21 30.73 1.85
N ALA A 291 1.47 31.17 2.01
CA ALA A 291 2.61 30.42 1.46
C ALA A 291 2.77 29.00 2.07
N PRO A 292 2.66 28.79 3.39
CA PRO A 292 2.75 27.45 3.98
C PRO A 292 1.60 26.54 3.52
N LEU A 293 0.38 27.07 3.39
CA LEU A 293 -0.77 26.32 2.89
C LEU A 293 -0.58 25.86 1.44
N LEU A 294 -0.03 26.72 0.58
CA LEU A 294 0.29 26.35 -0.80
C LEU A 294 1.40 25.29 -0.86
N VAL A 295 2.44 25.41 -0.04
CA VAL A 295 3.49 24.38 0.08
C VAL A 295 2.89 23.05 0.54
N ALA A 296 2.01 23.08 1.55
CA ALA A 296 1.31 21.89 2.03
C ALA A 296 0.46 21.24 0.93
N PHE A 297 -0.35 22.03 0.21
CA PHE A 297 -1.18 21.54 -0.88
C PHE A 297 -0.36 20.90 -2.01
N PHE A 298 0.69 21.57 -2.51
CA PHE A 298 1.53 21.01 -3.58
C PHE A 298 2.31 19.77 -3.15
N THR A 299 2.67 19.69 -1.86
CA THR A 299 3.38 18.53 -1.29
C THR A 299 2.43 17.35 -1.14
N LEU A 300 1.23 17.57 -0.60
CA LEU A 300 0.17 16.58 -0.48
C LEU A 300 -0.18 15.95 -1.84
N VAL A 301 -0.48 16.79 -2.84
CA VAL A 301 -0.82 16.32 -4.19
C VAL A 301 0.32 15.53 -4.81
N ASN A 302 1.58 15.95 -4.64
CA ASN A 302 2.70 15.21 -5.21
C ASN A 302 2.91 13.84 -4.55
N VAL A 303 2.75 13.73 -3.22
CA VAL A 303 2.94 12.46 -2.52
C VAL A 303 1.87 11.46 -2.91
N HIS A 304 0.61 11.90 -3.02
CA HIS A 304 -0.45 11.02 -3.49
C HIS A 304 -0.27 10.59 -4.95
N LEU A 305 0.23 11.47 -5.83
CA LEU A 305 0.58 11.08 -7.20
C LEU A 305 1.78 10.11 -7.24
N ASP A 306 2.78 10.33 -6.39
CA ASP A 306 3.93 9.44 -6.26
C ASP A 306 3.50 8.06 -5.71
N LEU A 307 2.66 7.99 -4.68
CA LEU A 307 2.09 6.74 -4.19
C LEU A 307 1.21 6.06 -5.24
N PHE A 308 0.36 6.81 -5.93
CA PHE A 308 -0.53 6.27 -6.95
C PHE A 308 0.23 5.69 -8.15
N THR A 309 1.33 6.33 -8.58
CA THR A 309 2.17 5.86 -9.69
C THR A 309 3.26 4.85 -9.27
N SER A 310 3.38 4.59 -7.97
CA SER A 310 4.39 3.67 -7.44
C SER A 310 4.06 2.22 -7.75
N PHE A 311 5.09 1.44 -8.07
CA PHE A 311 4.97 0.00 -8.24
C PHE A 311 4.75 -0.71 -6.88
N LEU A 312 5.24 -0.14 -5.77
CA LEU A 312 4.92 -0.65 -4.43
C LEU A 312 3.42 -0.71 -4.19
N ALA A 313 2.70 0.37 -4.49
CA ALA A 313 1.24 0.43 -4.29
C ALA A 313 0.51 -0.64 -5.12
N GLU A 314 1.05 -0.97 -6.29
CA GLU A 314 0.53 -2.03 -7.15
C GLU A 314 0.72 -3.42 -6.56
N VAL A 315 1.91 -3.70 -6.02
CA VAL A 315 2.22 -4.98 -5.35
C VAL A 315 1.39 -5.11 -4.08
N TYR A 316 1.31 -4.04 -3.29
CA TYR A 316 0.53 -3.94 -2.07
C TYR A 316 -0.95 -4.30 -2.33
N TRP A 317 -1.59 -3.64 -3.29
CA TRP A 317 -3.01 -3.84 -3.59
C TRP A 317 -3.32 -5.28 -4.02
N VAL A 318 -2.50 -5.85 -4.89
CA VAL A 318 -2.69 -7.23 -5.40
C VAL A 318 -2.50 -8.25 -4.28
N THR A 319 -1.53 -8.03 -3.39
CA THR A 319 -1.28 -8.90 -2.24
C THR A 319 -2.48 -8.90 -1.27
N PHE A 320 -3.04 -7.72 -0.99
CA PHE A 320 -4.24 -7.61 -0.16
C PHE A 320 -5.47 -8.29 -0.79
N ALA A 321 -5.69 -8.08 -2.09
CA ALA A 321 -6.78 -8.72 -2.83
C ALA A 321 -6.66 -10.27 -2.81
N LEU A 322 -5.43 -10.79 -2.87
CA LEU A 322 -5.15 -12.22 -2.78
C LEU A 322 -5.45 -12.78 -1.38
N ILE A 323 -4.96 -12.11 -0.33
CA ILE A 323 -5.16 -12.52 1.06
C ILE A 323 -6.66 -12.58 1.38
N TRP A 324 -7.38 -11.54 0.99
CA TRP A 324 -8.82 -11.46 1.21
C TRP A 324 -9.60 -12.57 0.50
N GLY A 325 -9.37 -12.77 -0.80
CA GLY A 325 -10.02 -13.82 -1.58
C GLY A 325 -9.71 -15.22 -1.03
N THR A 326 -8.46 -15.46 -0.62
CA THR A 326 -8.04 -16.73 -0.01
C THR A 326 -8.77 -16.97 1.32
N LYS A 327 -8.79 -15.97 2.21
CA LYS A 327 -9.48 -16.08 3.51
C LYS A 327 -10.96 -16.40 3.33
N ARG A 328 -11.64 -15.70 2.42
CA ARG A 328 -13.07 -15.90 2.12
C ARG A 328 -13.36 -17.28 1.53
N LEU A 329 -12.51 -17.74 0.60
CA LEU A 329 -12.62 -19.07 0.02
C LEU A 329 -12.56 -20.16 1.10
N PHE A 330 -11.54 -20.14 1.97
CA PHE A 330 -11.39 -21.14 3.02
C PHE A 330 -12.43 -21.03 4.13
N TYR A 331 -12.89 -19.81 4.44
CA TYR A 331 -13.98 -19.61 5.39
C TYR A 331 -15.25 -20.30 4.91
N ASN A 332 -15.66 -20.00 3.67
CA ASN A 332 -16.86 -20.60 3.10
C ASN A 332 -16.70 -22.09 2.91
N ARG A 333 -15.53 -22.59 2.47
CA ARG A 333 -15.32 -24.02 2.22
C ARG A 333 -15.69 -24.90 3.42
N LYS A 334 -15.49 -24.44 4.65
CA LYS A 334 -15.84 -25.16 5.90
C LYS A 334 -17.33 -25.50 6.03
N LEU A 335 -18.21 -24.84 5.29
CA LEU A 335 -19.64 -25.08 5.30
C LEU A 335 -20.08 -26.25 4.40
N GLY A 336 -19.18 -26.75 3.52
CA GLY A 336 -19.51 -27.79 2.55
C GLY A 336 -19.38 -29.22 3.08
N PRO A 337 -19.90 -30.20 2.33
CA PRO A 337 -19.82 -31.61 2.68
C PRO A 337 -18.38 -32.15 2.65
N GLY A 338 -18.13 -33.20 3.43
CA GLY A 338 -16.83 -33.86 3.53
C GLY A 338 -16.40 -34.60 2.25
N GLU A 339 -17.37 -35.08 1.47
CA GLU A 339 -17.21 -35.83 0.21
C GLU A 339 -16.43 -35.02 -0.86
N GLU A 340 -16.49 -33.69 -0.79
CA GLU A 340 -15.73 -32.79 -1.68
C GLU A 340 -14.20 -32.84 -1.43
N ASN A 341 -13.74 -33.53 -0.39
CA ASN A 341 -12.31 -33.77 -0.15
C ASN A 341 -11.80 -35.05 -0.83
N GLU A 342 -12.67 -35.82 -1.48
CA GLU A 342 -12.28 -37.00 -2.23
C GLU A 342 -11.63 -36.62 -3.57
N TRP A 343 -10.48 -37.23 -3.86
CA TRP A 343 -9.70 -36.94 -5.06
C TRP A 343 -10.31 -37.60 -6.29
N THR A 344 -10.73 -36.79 -7.26
CA THR A 344 -11.22 -37.26 -8.57
C THR A 344 -10.30 -36.81 -9.71
N PHE A 345 -10.49 -37.37 -10.91
CA PHE A 345 -9.75 -36.96 -12.11
C PHE A 345 -9.84 -35.44 -12.35
N GLY A 346 -11.06 -34.87 -12.26
CA GLY A 346 -11.30 -33.43 -12.43
C GLY A 346 -10.56 -32.55 -11.42
N GLN A 347 -10.25 -33.08 -10.24
CA GLN A 347 -9.50 -32.37 -9.19
C GLN A 347 -7.98 -32.52 -9.32
N THR A 348 -7.50 -33.66 -9.82
CA THR A 348 -6.06 -33.93 -9.98
C THR A 348 -5.47 -33.23 -11.20
N LEU A 349 -6.22 -33.15 -12.30
CA LEU A 349 -5.76 -32.54 -13.56
C LEU A 349 -5.28 -31.08 -13.38
N PRO A 350 -6.02 -30.17 -12.73
CA PRO A 350 -5.57 -28.79 -12.52
C PRO A 350 -4.26 -28.67 -11.75
N LEU A 351 -3.99 -29.56 -10.79
CA LEU A 351 -2.73 -29.56 -10.04
C LEU A 351 -1.56 -30.06 -10.88
N VAL A 352 -1.77 -31.11 -11.68
CA VAL A 352 -0.72 -31.63 -12.57
C VAL A 352 -0.33 -30.58 -13.62
N LEU A 353 -1.29 -29.78 -14.11
CA LEU A 353 -1.01 -28.67 -15.04
C LEU A 353 -0.07 -27.60 -14.45
N LEU A 354 0.03 -27.48 -13.12
CA LEU A 354 0.99 -26.57 -12.47
C LEU A 354 2.45 -27.03 -12.57
N ILE A 355 2.69 -28.30 -12.91
CA ILE A 355 4.05 -28.81 -13.09
C ILE A 355 4.70 -28.20 -14.33
N ALA A 356 3.94 -27.96 -15.41
CA ALA A 356 4.46 -27.43 -16.66
C ALA A 356 5.24 -26.09 -16.53
N PRO A 357 4.70 -25.05 -15.86
CA PRO A 357 5.45 -23.80 -15.65
C PRO A 357 6.65 -23.95 -14.70
N LEU A 358 6.62 -24.89 -13.75
CA LEU A 358 7.76 -25.19 -12.88
C LEU A 358 8.87 -25.93 -13.63
N ALA A 359 8.50 -26.87 -14.51
CA ALA A 359 9.43 -27.58 -15.37
C ALA A 359 10.23 -26.61 -16.26
N ALA A 360 9.59 -25.57 -16.80
CA ALA A 360 10.25 -24.54 -17.60
C ALA A 360 11.36 -23.79 -16.83
N ILE A 361 11.21 -23.61 -15.50
CA ILE A 361 12.24 -23.03 -14.65
C ILE A 361 13.36 -24.05 -14.43
N VAL A 362 13.02 -25.30 -14.09
CA VAL A 362 13.98 -26.38 -13.80
C VAL A 362 14.86 -26.72 -15.01
N GLU A 363 14.28 -26.79 -16.21
CA GLU A 363 15.00 -27.06 -17.47
C GLU A 363 16.09 -26.02 -17.75
N GLN A 364 15.84 -24.76 -17.40
CA GLN A 364 16.85 -23.72 -17.57
C GLN A 364 17.99 -23.87 -16.57
N PHE A 365 17.70 -24.24 -15.32
CA PHE A 365 18.74 -24.50 -14.32
C PHE A 365 19.56 -25.76 -14.63
N SER A 366 18.96 -26.83 -15.15
CA SER A 366 19.68 -28.04 -15.55
C SER A 366 20.58 -27.81 -16.79
N SER A 367 20.17 -26.92 -17.71
CA SER A 367 21.01 -26.50 -18.84
C SER A 367 22.28 -25.72 -18.41
N SER A 368 22.27 -25.14 -17.21
CA SER A 368 23.42 -24.44 -16.60
C SER A 368 24.53 -25.41 -16.20
N SER A 369 24.17 -26.65 -15.84
CA SER A 369 25.12 -27.64 -15.34
C SER A 369 25.80 -28.45 -16.46
N SER A 370 25.30 -28.39 -17.71
CA SER A 370 25.67 -29.32 -18.79
C SER A 370 26.51 -28.74 -19.94
N LYS A 371 27.13 -27.56 -19.82
CA LYS A 371 28.05 -27.05 -20.86
C LYS A 371 29.39 -26.53 -20.31
N PRO A 372 30.46 -27.35 -20.34
CA PRO A 372 31.81 -26.82 -20.35
C PRO A 372 32.20 -26.38 -21.78
N THR A 373 32.83 -25.20 -21.88
CA THR A 373 33.79 -24.80 -22.92
C THR A 373 33.30 -24.71 -24.38
N LYS A 374 32.82 -23.51 -24.80
CA LYS A 374 32.88 -22.96 -26.18
C LYS A 374 32.29 -21.54 -26.32
N SER A 375 31.54 -21.04 -25.34
CA SER A 375 30.91 -19.69 -25.39
C SER A 375 31.87 -18.54 -25.09
N THR A 376 32.94 -18.77 -24.33
CA THR A 376 33.86 -17.72 -23.86
C THR A 376 34.66 -17.07 -24.99
N GLU A 377 35.02 -17.81 -26.05
CA GLU A 377 35.71 -17.23 -27.23
C GLU A 377 34.78 -16.43 -28.16
N ARG A 378 33.48 -16.76 -28.20
CA ARG A 378 32.50 -16.07 -29.05
C ARG A 378 32.00 -14.78 -28.39
N GLU A 379 31.88 -14.75 -27.06
CA GLU A 379 31.60 -13.53 -26.29
C GLU A 379 32.77 -12.54 -26.32
N GLY A 380 34.02 -13.00 -26.20
CA GLY A 380 35.20 -12.11 -26.31
C GLY A 380 35.32 -11.42 -27.68
N ARG A 381 35.00 -12.13 -28.76
CA ARG A 381 35.05 -11.59 -30.14
C ARG A 381 33.85 -10.67 -30.47
N MET A 382 32.72 -10.85 -29.81
CA MET A 382 31.55 -9.96 -29.93
C MET A 382 31.78 -8.67 -29.13
N ARG A 383 32.34 -8.77 -27.92
CA ARG A 383 32.67 -7.62 -27.06
C ARG A 383 33.70 -6.71 -27.71
N SER A 384 34.74 -7.27 -28.35
CA SER A 384 35.72 -6.46 -29.08
C SER A 384 35.13 -5.74 -30.31
N ARG A 385 34.06 -6.26 -30.93
CA ARG A 385 33.34 -5.58 -32.02
C ARG A 385 32.37 -4.51 -31.51
N ILE A 386 31.80 -4.70 -30.33
CA ILE A 386 30.95 -3.70 -29.66
C ILE A 386 31.83 -2.54 -29.17
N ASP A 387 32.99 -2.81 -28.57
CA ASP A 387 33.92 -1.77 -28.10
C ASP A 387 34.50 -0.95 -29.26
N ALA A 388 34.74 -1.56 -30.43
CA ALA A 388 35.11 -0.85 -31.66
C ALA A 388 33.95 -0.07 -32.30
N GLY A 389 32.70 -0.48 -32.03
CA GLY A 389 31.50 0.27 -32.43
C GLY A 389 31.27 1.49 -31.54
N TRP A 390 31.53 1.39 -30.23
CA TRP A 390 31.32 2.47 -29.27
C TRP A 390 32.21 3.70 -29.53
N SER A 391 33.39 3.55 -30.14
CA SER A 391 34.22 4.68 -30.54
C SER A 391 33.73 5.44 -31.78
N SER A 392 32.72 4.94 -32.50
CA SER A 392 32.26 5.51 -33.77
C SER A 392 30.90 6.24 -33.70
N TRP A 393 30.19 6.23 -32.57
CA TRP A 393 28.88 6.87 -32.40
C TRP A 393 28.92 8.18 -31.59
N SER A 394 30.10 8.81 -31.47
CA SER A 394 30.25 10.08 -30.75
C SER A 394 29.88 11.32 -31.56
N GLU A 395 29.42 11.19 -32.81
CA GLU A 395 29.00 12.35 -33.60
C GLU A 395 27.69 12.05 -34.35
N VAL A 396 26.79 13.06 -34.31
CA VAL A 396 25.53 13.24 -35.05
C VAL A 396 24.22 12.97 -34.27
N GLU A 397 23.72 14.06 -33.65
CA GLU A 397 22.34 14.61 -33.57
C GLU A 397 21.19 13.69 -33.07
N ASP A 398 20.47 13.94 -31.97
CA ASP A 398 19.76 15.16 -31.55
C ASP A 398 19.96 15.50 -30.06
N VAL A 399 20.47 16.69 -29.75
CA VAL A 399 20.45 17.28 -28.40
C VAL A 399 19.38 18.37 -28.36
N GLY A 400 18.24 18.05 -27.75
CA GLY A 400 17.19 19.03 -27.42
C GLY A 400 16.25 18.51 -26.32
N ASP A 401 16.34 19.07 -25.12
CA ASP A 401 15.35 18.99 -24.01
C ASP A 401 15.04 17.64 -23.30
N ASP A 402 15.77 16.55 -23.57
CA ASP A 402 15.49 15.20 -23.02
C ASP A 402 16.43 14.73 -21.88
N ALA A 403 16.92 15.65 -21.04
CA ALA A 403 17.64 15.26 -19.83
C ALA A 403 16.69 14.66 -18.76
N MET A 404 17.12 13.56 -18.12
CA MET A 404 16.45 12.99 -16.94
C MET A 404 16.25 14.07 -15.88
N ILE A 405 15.03 14.25 -15.39
CA ILE A 405 14.80 15.09 -14.21
C ILE A 405 15.20 14.23 -13.01
N GLY A 406 16.46 14.38 -12.62
CA GLY A 406 17.03 13.67 -11.48
C GLY A 406 16.15 13.82 -10.24
N ILE A 407 16.08 12.75 -9.45
CA ILE A 407 15.41 12.80 -8.15
C ILE A 407 16.14 13.85 -7.29
N ASP A 408 15.45 14.92 -6.89
CA ASP A 408 15.97 15.86 -5.88
C ASP A 408 16.12 15.10 -4.56
N ARG A 409 17.32 14.54 -4.36
CA ARG A 409 17.66 13.74 -3.18
C ARG A 409 17.45 14.57 -1.91
N THR A 410 17.78 15.86 -1.94
CA THR A 410 17.61 16.76 -0.80
C THR A 410 16.13 16.95 -0.43
N TYR A 411 15.24 16.98 -1.41
CA TYR A 411 13.79 17.00 -1.15
C TYR A 411 13.27 15.65 -0.64
N VAL A 412 13.68 14.56 -1.27
CA VAL A 412 13.20 13.21 -0.95
C VAL A 412 13.68 12.73 0.42
N TYR A 413 14.87 13.15 0.85
CA TYR A 413 15.37 12.94 2.22
C TYR A 413 14.87 13.99 3.21
N SER A 414 14.09 14.99 2.78
CA SER A 414 13.55 15.97 3.70
C SER A 414 12.57 15.31 4.68
N ILE A 415 12.66 15.72 5.94
CA ILE A 415 11.84 15.16 7.02
C ILE A 415 10.35 15.39 6.75
N SER A 416 10.00 16.55 6.18
CA SER A 416 8.63 16.87 5.78
C SER A 416 8.08 15.87 4.75
N TYR A 417 8.85 15.56 3.70
CA TYR A 417 8.44 14.58 2.68
C TYR A 417 8.29 13.18 3.27
N GLN A 418 9.26 12.73 4.07
CA GLN A 418 9.26 11.37 4.60
C GLN A 418 8.14 11.11 5.61
N GLY A 419 7.89 12.05 6.53
CA GLY A 419 6.76 11.93 7.45
C GLY A 419 5.41 12.00 6.72
N LEU A 420 5.33 12.76 5.63
CA LEU A 420 4.13 12.81 4.79
C LEU A 420 3.91 11.48 4.05
N VAL A 421 4.95 10.92 3.43
CA VAL A 421 4.88 9.59 2.79
C VAL A 421 4.48 8.53 3.82
N PHE A 422 4.96 8.62 5.06
CA PHE A 422 4.56 7.71 6.14
C PHE A 422 3.07 7.81 6.47
N LEU A 423 2.56 9.02 6.75
CA LEU A 423 1.14 9.23 7.05
C LEU A 423 0.24 8.84 5.87
N ALA A 424 0.66 9.13 4.64
CA ALA A 424 -0.06 8.73 3.44
C ALA A 424 0.00 7.20 3.22
N ALA A 425 1.12 6.54 3.50
CA ALA A 425 1.20 5.09 3.46
C ALA A 425 0.25 4.45 4.49
N LEU A 426 0.16 5.02 5.70
CA LEU A 426 -0.77 4.57 6.74
C LEU A 426 -2.22 4.62 6.25
N SER A 427 -2.66 5.72 5.63
CA SER A 427 -4.03 5.83 5.10
C SER A 427 -4.31 4.82 3.98
N TYR A 428 -3.32 4.50 3.15
CA TYR A 428 -3.44 3.43 2.14
C TYR A 428 -3.50 2.03 2.79
N ILE A 429 -2.83 1.84 3.94
CA ILE A 429 -2.95 0.60 4.70
C ILE A 429 -4.35 0.46 5.28
N GLU A 430 -4.86 1.50 5.94
CA GLU A 430 -6.25 1.59 6.43
C GLU A 430 -7.27 1.29 5.33
N ALA A 431 -7.08 1.88 4.13
CA ALA A 431 -7.91 1.56 2.97
C ALA A 431 -7.87 0.08 2.59
N GLY A 432 -6.68 -0.52 2.49
CA GLY A 432 -6.56 -1.95 2.20
C GLY A 432 -7.29 -2.79 3.26
N VAL A 433 -7.13 -2.47 4.53
CA VAL A 433 -7.79 -3.16 5.65
C VAL A 433 -9.31 -3.04 5.57
N PHE A 434 -9.85 -1.86 5.27
CA PHE A 434 -11.29 -1.63 5.13
C PHE A 434 -11.93 -2.52 4.05
N PHE A 435 -11.19 -2.77 2.95
CA PHE A 435 -11.63 -3.69 1.90
C PHE A 435 -11.49 -5.16 2.28
N VAL A 436 -10.66 -5.50 3.27
CA VAL A 436 -10.42 -6.89 3.71
C VAL A 436 -11.28 -7.32 4.90
N VAL A 437 -11.61 -6.38 5.78
CA VAL A 437 -12.43 -6.62 6.97
C VAL A 437 -13.89 -6.41 6.62
N ASP A 438 -14.69 -7.46 6.75
CA ASP A 438 -16.11 -7.48 6.40
C ASP A 438 -17.00 -7.58 7.67
N ASP A 439 -16.58 -6.95 8.77
CA ASP A 439 -17.25 -7.08 10.07
C ASP A 439 -18.38 -6.05 10.28
N LEU A 440 -18.72 -5.24 9.28
CA LEU A 440 -19.55 -4.05 9.45
C LEU A 440 -20.97 -4.23 8.94
N LYS A 441 -21.96 -3.90 9.79
CA LYS A 441 -23.39 -4.04 9.49
C LYS A 441 -23.86 -2.87 8.60
N GLY A 442 -23.87 -3.08 7.29
CA GLY A 442 -24.65 -2.30 6.32
C GLY A 442 -23.91 -1.12 5.67
N ILE A 443 -24.33 -0.74 4.45
CA ILE A 443 -23.50 0.06 3.51
C ILE A 443 -23.34 1.54 3.82
N SER A 444 -24.38 2.23 4.29
CA SER A 444 -24.40 3.70 4.20
C SER A 444 -23.42 4.36 5.16
N GLN A 445 -23.40 3.92 6.43
CA GLN A 445 -22.58 4.55 7.45
C GLN A 445 -21.08 4.21 7.32
N PRO A 446 -20.66 2.94 7.16
CA PRO A 446 -19.24 2.58 7.10
C PRO A 446 -18.53 3.14 5.87
N PHE A 447 -19.17 3.13 4.70
CA PHE A 447 -18.56 3.65 3.48
C PHE A 447 -18.42 5.18 3.53
N GLN A 448 -19.43 5.90 4.04
CA GLN A 448 -19.34 7.35 4.23
C GLN A 448 -18.28 7.71 5.27
N SER A 449 -18.22 6.95 6.36
CA SER A 449 -17.21 7.13 7.40
C SER A 449 -15.80 6.88 6.86
N PHE A 450 -15.60 5.79 6.12
CA PHE A 450 -14.34 5.49 5.44
C PHE A 450 -13.95 6.58 4.43
N ALA A 451 -14.88 7.02 3.58
CA ALA A 451 -14.61 8.06 2.59
C ALA A 451 -14.21 9.38 3.27
N PHE A 452 -14.90 9.77 4.34
CA PHE A 452 -14.53 10.93 5.15
C PHE A 452 -13.15 10.76 5.78
N SER A 453 -12.89 9.61 6.43
CA SER A 453 -11.62 9.30 7.06
C SER A 453 -10.45 9.37 6.07
N PHE A 454 -10.56 8.67 4.93
CA PHE A 454 -9.50 8.58 3.93
C PHE A 454 -9.27 9.90 3.18
N PHE A 455 -10.33 10.55 2.69
CA PHE A 455 -10.17 11.74 1.83
C PHE A 455 -10.04 13.05 2.60
N VAL A 456 -10.68 13.19 3.76
CA VAL A 456 -10.75 14.45 4.51
C VAL A 456 -9.89 14.41 5.75
N PHE A 457 -10.12 13.46 6.65
CA PHE A 457 -9.46 13.41 7.95
C PHE A 457 -7.96 13.17 7.81
N ASN A 458 -7.58 12.08 7.16
CA ASN A 458 -6.19 11.70 6.89
C ASN A 458 -5.43 12.78 6.11
N SER A 459 -6.04 13.36 5.07
CA SER A 459 -5.46 14.47 4.31
C SER A 459 -5.21 15.70 5.19
N THR A 460 -6.08 15.96 6.17
CA THR A 460 -5.93 17.08 7.11
C THR A 460 -4.75 16.83 8.06
N LEU A 461 -4.59 15.62 8.59
CA LEU A 461 -3.43 15.24 9.40
C LEU A 461 -2.11 15.43 8.62
N GLN A 462 -2.11 15.05 7.35
CA GLN A 462 -0.98 15.22 6.45
C GLN A 462 -0.65 16.69 6.17
N VAL A 463 -1.65 17.55 5.95
CA VAL A 463 -1.45 19.01 5.82
C VAL A 463 -0.89 19.58 7.11
N PHE A 464 -1.42 19.16 8.26
CA PHE A 464 -0.97 19.60 9.58
C PHE A 464 0.51 19.26 9.83
N TRP A 465 0.93 18.04 9.49
CA TRP A 465 2.33 17.62 9.53
C TRP A 465 3.25 18.58 8.77
N ILE A 466 2.89 18.94 7.54
CA ILE A 466 3.70 19.82 6.69
C ILE A 466 3.79 21.21 7.31
N LEU A 467 2.66 21.77 7.76
CA LEU A 467 2.62 23.08 8.39
C LEU A 467 3.50 23.15 9.64
N CYS A 468 3.35 22.21 10.56
CA CYS A 468 4.14 22.17 11.79
C CYS A 468 5.63 21.94 11.49
N THR A 469 5.98 21.06 10.56
CA THR A 469 7.41 20.82 10.22
C THR A 469 8.08 22.05 9.61
N LEU A 470 7.36 22.83 8.77
CA LEU A 470 7.85 24.10 8.24
C LEU A 470 8.18 25.08 9.37
N TRP A 471 7.29 25.26 10.35
CA TRP A 471 7.53 26.16 11.47
C TRP A 471 8.64 25.67 12.40
N ILE A 472 8.64 24.39 12.78
CA ILE A 472 9.68 23.80 13.63
C ILE A 472 11.07 23.97 13.00
N SER A 473 11.18 23.99 11.66
CA SER A 473 12.46 24.18 10.96
C SER A 473 13.05 25.59 11.06
N ILE A 474 12.21 26.62 11.33
CA ILE A 474 12.65 28.02 11.44
C ILE A 474 12.74 28.47 12.91
N MET A 475 12.25 27.66 13.85
CA MET A 475 12.38 27.97 15.27
C MET A 475 13.84 27.93 15.72
N ASP A 476 14.23 28.93 16.52
CA ASP A 476 15.53 29.04 17.21
C ASP A 476 15.67 28.01 18.36
N TRP A 477 15.34 26.75 18.07
CA TRP A 477 15.43 25.60 18.97
C TRP A 477 16.73 24.83 18.73
N SER A 478 17.21 24.12 19.75
CA SER A 478 18.33 23.20 19.57
C SER A 478 17.94 22.06 18.62
N ASN A 479 18.90 21.55 17.84
CA ASN A 479 18.69 20.41 16.94
C ASN A 479 18.00 19.18 17.59
N PRO A 480 18.36 18.74 18.80
CA PRO A 480 17.68 17.60 19.45
C PRO A 480 16.24 17.94 19.87
N LEU A 481 15.96 19.20 20.21
CA LEU A 481 14.60 19.65 20.52
C LEU A 481 13.72 19.63 19.27
N GLN A 482 14.21 20.14 18.14
CA GLN A 482 13.50 20.06 16.86
C GLN A 482 13.22 18.60 16.45
N ARG A 483 14.18 17.69 16.66
CA ARG A 483 14.03 16.25 16.38
C ARG A 483 12.98 15.60 17.28
N SER A 484 13.01 15.89 18.57
CA SER A 484 12.04 15.36 19.53
C SER A 484 10.63 15.88 19.25
N ALA A 485 10.48 17.17 18.96
CA ALA A 485 9.20 17.78 18.61
C ALA A 485 8.57 17.15 17.35
N ARG A 486 9.37 16.95 16.29
CA ARG A 486 8.90 16.31 15.05
C ARG A 486 8.51 14.84 15.27
N ALA A 487 9.25 14.10 16.09
CA ALA A 487 8.92 12.71 16.38
C ALA A 487 7.63 12.58 17.20
N ILE A 488 7.45 13.41 18.24
CA ILE A 488 6.21 13.45 19.02
C ILE A 488 5.03 13.79 18.11
N LEU A 489 5.16 14.83 17.28
CA LEU A 489 4.12 15.22 16.33
C LEU A 489 3.75 14.08 15.37
N LEU A 490 4.74 13.43 14.75
CA LEU A 490 4.47 12.35 13.79
C LEU A 490 3.74 11.19 14.46
N LEU A 491 4.18 10.83 15.67
CA LEU A 491 3.58 9.77 16.46
C LEU A 491 2.15 10.12 16.85
N SER A 492 1.89 11.35 17.33
CA SER A 492 0.55 11.83 17.66
C SER A 492 -0.40 11.83 16.44
N LEU A 493 0.08 12.19 15.25
CA LEU A 493 -0.76 12.17 14.05
C LEU A 493 -1.09 10.76 13.59
N ALA A 494 -0.10 9.86 13.59
CA ALA A 494 -0.31 8.45 13.24
C ALA A 494 -1.24 7.75 14.24
N ALA A 495 -1.10 8.07 15.52
CA ALA A 495 -2.00 7.63 16.59
C ALA A 495 -3.45 8.00 16.31
N THR A 496 -3.68 9.28 16.06
CA THR A 496 -5.02 9.82 15.82
C THR A 496 -5.65 9.18 14.58
N SER A 497 -4.87 8.94 13.51
CA SER A 497 -5.32 8.20 12.33
C SER A 497 -5.81 6.80 12.69
N ILE A 498 -4.97 6.02 13.37
CA ILE A 498 -5.26 4.62 13.72
C ILE A 498 -6.46 4.53 14.68
N ILE A 499 -6.53 5.39 15.69
CA ILE A 499 -7.63 5.41 16.66
C ILE A 499 -8.95 5.74 15.97
N GLU A 500 -8.96 6.74 15.08
CA GLU A 500 -10.16 7.09 14.32
C GLU A 500 -10.60 5.93 13.43
N PHE A 501 -9.66 5.32 12.70
CA PHE A 501 -9.95 4.17 11.83
C PHE A 501 -10.50 2.97 12.61
N LEU A 502 -9.98 2.69 13.81
CA LEU A 502 -10.42 1.57 14.65
C LEU A 502 -11.74 1.84 15.38
N ALA A 503 -12.05 3.11 15.68
CA ALA A 503 -13.29 3.51 16.34
C ALA A 503 -14.46 3.73 15.37
N SER A 504 -14.15 4.13 14.13
CA SER A 504 -15.11 4.40 13.04
C SER A 504 -16.12 3.26 12.78
N PRO A 505 -15.73 1.97 12.82
CA PRO A 505 -16.64 0.84 12.61
C PRO A 505 -17.78 0.71 13.64
N VAL A 506 -17.59 1.21 14.85
CA VAL A 506 -18.47 0.89 16.00
C VAL A 506 -19.50 1.99 16.25
N ARG A 507 -19.37 3.17 15.62
CA ARG A 507 -20.01 4.39 16.10
C ARG A 507 -20.76 5.14 15.00
N ASP A 508 -21.85 5.80 15.38
CA ASP A 508 -22.70 6.56 14.46
C ASP A 508 -21.94 7.65 13.69
N HIS A 509 -22.40 7.97 12.47
CA HIS A 509 -21.80 8.99 11.60
C HIS A 509 -21.65 10.36 12.31
N GLY A 510 -22.64 10.73 13.13
CA GLY A 510 -22.59 11.97 13.92
C GLY A 510 -21.44 12.00 14.94
N PHE A 511 -21.12 10.84 15.53
CA PHE A 511 -20.01 10.72 16.46
C PHE A 511 -18.65 10.84 15.74
N THR A 512 -18.52 10.21 14.57
CA THR A 512 -17.29 10.30 13.75
C THR A 512 -16.99 11.75 13.36
N LEU A 513 -18.01 12.48 12.91
CA LEU A 513 -17.87 13.90 12.56
C LEU A 513 -17.50 14.77 13.77
N TRP A 514 -18.09 14.47 14.94
CA TRP A 514 -17.78 15.16 16.18
C TRP A 514 -16.32 14.92 16.63
N MET A 515 -15.87 13.67 16.63
CA MET A 515 -14.47 13.31 16.93
C MET A 515 -13.49 13.99 15.99
N ALA A 516 -13.77 13.98 14.68
CA ALA A 516 -12.92 14.65 13.69
C ALA A 516 -12.87 16.16 13.91
N SER A 517 -14.02 16.78 14.20
CA SER A 517 -14.10 18.22 14.50
C SER A 517 -13.31 18.58 15.76
N TYR A 518 -13.40 17.74 16.79
CA TYR A 518 -12.68 17.92 18.05
C TYR A 518 -11.16 17.71 17.88
N ALA A 519 -10.75 16.71 17.10
CA ALA A 519 -9.36 16.52 16.69
C ALA A 519 -8.83 17.77 15.97
N MET A 520 -9.57 18.25 14.96
CA MET A 520 -9.21 19.43 14.19
C MET A 520 -9.09 20.68 15.06
N LEU A 521 -9.96 20.85 16.06
CA LEU A 521 -9.88 21.95 17.02
C LEU A 521 -8.60 21.88 17.86
N ASN A 522 -8.25 20.70 18.37
CA ASN A 522 -7.01 20.50 19.12
C ASN A 522 -5.76 20.72 18.27
N PHE A 523 -5.77 20.25 17.03
CA PHE A 523 -4.69 20.53 16.07
C PHE A 523 -4.57 22.03 15.81
N LEU A 524 -5.68 22.73 15.57
CA LEU A 524 -5.68 24.18 15.38
C LEU A 524 -5.09 24.89 16.60
N PHE A 525 -5.48 24.47 17.81
CA PHE A 525 -4.95 25.02 19.06
C PHE A 525 -3.44 24.76 19.22
N ALA A 526 -2.96 23.56 18.92
CA ALA A 526 -1.53 23.27 18.97
C ALA A 526 -0.73 24.09 17.94
N TYR A 527 -1.30 24.29 16.74
CA TYR A 527 -0.68 25.12 15.71
C TYR A 527 -0.66 26.61 16.06
N THR A 528 -1.73 27.13 16.68
CA THR A 528 -1.74 28.53 17.15
C THR A 528 -0.72 28.74 18.27
N ILE A 529 -0.56 27.78 19.19
CA ILE A 529 0.50 27.84 20.21
C ILE A 529 1.89 27.83 19.56
N LEU A 530 2.12 27.00 18.54
CA LEU A 530 3.37 26.97 17.80
C LEU A 530 3.69 28.35 17.17
N LEU A 531 2.68 28.98 16.55
CA LEU A 531 2.79 30.34 15.99
C LEU A 531 3.05 31.40 17.05
N ILE A 532 2.32 31.37 18.17
CA ILE A 532 2.51 32.33 19.28
C ILE A 532 3.91 32.17 19.87
N THR A 533 4.39 30.94 20.05
CA THR A 533 5.74 30.64 20.54
C THR A 533 6.81 31.22 19.61
N TYR A 534 6.63 31.05 18.29
CA TYR A 534 7.51 31.66 17.30
C TYR A 534 7.52 33.20 17.40
N MET A 535 6.33 33.82 17.47
CA MET A 535 6.20 35.28 17.58
C MET A 535 6.86 35.80 18.87
N ALA A 536 6.63 35.13 20.01
CA ALA A 536 7.26 35.46 21.27
C ALA A 536 8.79 35.35 21.20
N ASN A 537 9.32 34.24 20.65
CA ASN A 537 10.76 34.06 20.47
C ASN A 537 11.38 35.15 19.58
N SER A 538 10.70 35.54 18.50
CA SER A 538 11.19 36.59 17.60
C SER A 538 11.27 37.98 18.26
N LEU A 539 10.37 38.28 19.21
CA LEU A 539 10.38 39.53 19.98
C LEU A 539 11.47 39.54 21.07
N LEU A 540 11.83 38.38 21.59
CA LEU A 540 12.70 38.20 22.76
C LEU A 540 14.15 37.85 22.42
N ARG A 541 14.57 38.09 21.18
CA ARG A 541 15.82 37.64 20.54
C ARG A 541 17.09 37.82 21.40
N ASN A 542 17.12 38.74 22.36
CA ASN A 542 18.29 39.09 23.17
C ASN A 542 18.28 38.67 24.65
N SER A 543 17.27 37.94 25.17
CA SER A 543 17.24 37.59 26.61
C SER A 543 17.85 36.20 26.94
N PRO A 544 18.51 36.02 28.11
CA PRO A 544 19.19 34.79 28.50
C PRO A 544 18.27 33.61 28.91
N GLN A 545 16.97 33.84 29.12
CA GLN A 545 16.00 32.80 29.51
C GLN A 545 15.46 31.97 28.32
N ARG A 546 16.28 31.66 27.31
CA ARG A 546 15.84 30.96 26.09
C ARG A 546 15.44 29.49 26.34
N ALA A 547 16.11 28.81 27.26
CA ALA A 547 15.90 27.37 27.50
C ALA A 547 14.58 27.04 28.22
N PHE A 548 14.12 27.90 29.14
CA PHE A 548 12.92 27.66 29.95
C PHE A 548 11.60 27.88 29.20
N ARG A 549 11.62 28.53 28.02
CA ARG A 549 10.41 28.90 27.26
C ARG A 549 10.02 27.94 26.15
N ALA A 550 10.80 26.88 25.90
CA ALA A 550 10.48 25.89 24.87
C ALA A 550 9.65 24.69 25.38
N PHE A 551 9.71 24.39 26.69
CA PHE A 551 9.00 23.28 27.32
C PHE A 551 7.46 23.40 27.24
N PRO A 552 6.84 24.60 27.41
CA PRO A 552 5.39 24.75 27.29
C PRO A 552 4.84 24.54 25.87
N ALA A 553 5.68 24.60 24.82
CA ALA A 553 5.24 24.40 23.43
C ALA A 553 5.15 22.91 23.03
N LEU A 554 5.83 22.02 23.76
CA LEU A 554 5.76 20.57 23.55
C LEU A 554 4.54 19.93 24.23
N ILE A 555 4.11 20.49 25.37
CA ILE A 555 2.98 19.97 26.16
C ILE A 555 1.68 19.91 25.32
N PRO A 556 1.30 20.95 24.55
CA PRO A 556 0.13 20.89 23.67
C PRO A 556 0.26 19.82 22.60
N LEU A 557 1.43 19.64 21.97
CA LEU A 557 1.63 18.64 20.92
C LEU A 557 1.47 17.19 21.43
N SER A 558 1.81 16.95 22.69
CA SER A 558 1.57 15.67 23.37
C SER A 558 0.15 15.51 23.94
N ALA A 559 -0.56 16.62 24.22
CA ALA A 559 -1.88 16.60 24.83
C ALA A 559 -3.04 16.40 23.83
N ILE A 560 -2.78 16.52 22.51
CA ILE A 560 -3.81 16.38 21.46
C ILE A 560 -4.52 15.02 21.52
N PRO A 561 -3.81 13.87 21.59
CA PRO A 561 -4.49 12.57 21.70
C PRO A 561 -5.24 12.43 23.03
N TYR A 562 -4.68 12.97 24.13
CA TYR A 562 -5.29 12.91 25.47
C TYR A 562 -6.65 13.62 25.51
N ALA A 563 -6.72 14.83 24.94
CA ALA A 563 -7.97 15.59 24.87
C ALA A 563 -9.07 14.83 24.10
N MET A 564 -8.71 14.09 23.04
CA MET A 564 -9.67 13.29 22.26
C MET A 564 -10.21 12.07 23.03
N ILE A 565 -9.45 11.55 24.00
CA ILE A 565 -9.75 10.29 24.69
C ILE A 565 -10.56 10.53 25.99
N ASP A 566 -10.37 11.65 26.68
CA ASP A 566 -10.95 11.96 28.00
C ASP A 566 -12.49 12.17 28.01
N GLN A 567 -13.15 12.12 26.86
CA GLN A 567 -14.60 12.40 26.76
C GLN A 567 -15.51 11.17 26.92
N GLU A 568 -14.97 9.95 26.99
CA GLU A 568 -15.77 8.75 27.28
C GLU A 568 -15.15 7.90 28.38
N GLY A 569 -15.72 8.04 29.59
CA GLY A 569 -15.26 7.45 30.85
C GLY A 569 -15.27 5.91 30.97
N LEU A 570 -15.11 5.15 29.89
CA LEU A 570 -14.84 3.71 29.94
C LEU A 570 -13.68 3.23 29.05
N LEU A 571 -13.27 3.96 28.01
CA LEU A 571 -12.09 3.64 27.19
C LEU A 571 -10.90 4.56 27.49
N ALA A 572 -11.11 5.61 28.30
CA ALA A 572 -10.09 6.62 28.54
C ALA A 572 -8.83 6.06 29.24
N GLY A 573 -8.96 5.04 30.09
CA GLY A 573 -7.83 4.45 30.83
C GLY A 573 -6.85 3.67 29.96
N GLU A 574 -7.34 2.80 29.08
CA GLU A 574 -6.48 1.90 28.27
C GLU A 574 -5.77 2.60 27.12
N PHE A 575 -6.31 3.71 26.60
CA PHE A 575 -5.63 4.49 25.56
C PHE A 575 -4.71 5.56 26.14
N THR A 576 -5.03 6.22 27.26
CA THR A 576 -4.22 7.34 27.76
C THR A 576 -2.84 6.91 28.29
N TRP A 577 -2.75 5.77 28.97
CA TRP A 577 -1.51 5.29 29.59
C TRP A 577 -0.38 5.03 28.57
N PRO A 578 -0.61 4.28 27.47
CA PRO A 578 0.21 4.27 26.25
C PRO A 578 0.82 5.60 25.80
N TRP A 579 -0.02 6.63 25.67
CA TRP A 579 0.37 7.93 25.11
C TRP A 579 1.17 8.75 26.10
N VAL A 580 0.74 8.77 27.37
CA VAL A 580 1.49 9.40 28.46
C VAL A 580 2.86 8.76 28.58
N LEU A 581 2.95 7.43 28.51
CA LEU A 581 4.20 6.69 28.51
C LEU A 581 5.07 7.06 27.29
N GLY A 582 4.51 7.10 26.09
CA GLY A 582 5.22 7.51 24.88
C GLY A 582 5.76 8.95 24.93
N CYS A 583 5.00 9.88 25.51
CA CYS A 583 5.41 11.27 25.72
C CYS A 583 6.48 11.39 26.81
N CYS A 584 6.31 10.70 27.93
CA CYS A 584 7.31 10.63 29.00
C CYS A 584 8.63 10.04 28.49
N ILE A 585 8.58 8.96 27.70
CA ILE A 585 9.79 8.37 27.09
C ILE A 585 10.42 9.33 26.06
N SER A 586 9.62 10.06 25.28
CA SER A 586 10.14 11.08 24.36
C SER A 586 10.84 12.23 25.09
N LEU A 587 10.34 12.63 26.27
CA LEU A 587 10.97 13.62 27.14
C LEU A 587 12.24 13.10 27.80
N VAL A 588 12.23 11.85 28.29
CA VAL A 588 13.43 11.16 28.78
C VAL A 588 14.47 11.08 27.67
N TRP A 589 14.05 10.79 26.44
CA TRP A 589 14.92 10.71 25.28
C TRP A 589 15.49 12.07 24.88
N PHE A 590 14.73 13.15 24.97
CA PHE A 590 15.27 14.51 24.81
C PHE A 590 16.43 14.75 25.79
N CYS A 591 16.29 14.32 27.05
CA CYS A 591 17.38 14.41 28.04
C CYS A 591 18.58 13.52 27.66
N VAL A 592 18.35 12.32 27.10
CA VAL A 592 19.40 11.41 26.63
C VAL A 592 20.10 11.97 25.38
N GLU A 593 19.40 12.56 24.41
CA GLU A 593 20.00 13.20 23.24
C GLU A 593 20.86 14.40 23.62
N GLN A 594 20.40 15.22 24.57
CA GLN A 594 21.19 16.31 25.15
C GLN A 594 22.47 15.78 25.81
N TYR A 595 22.39 14.64 26.50
CA TYR A 595 23.55 14.00 27.12
C TYR A 595 24.52 13.41 26.06
N MET A 596 23.99 12.77 25.02
CA MET A 596 24.78 12.18 23.93
C MET A 596 25.48 13.23 23.08
N GLU A 597 24.82 14.37 22.79
CA GLU A 597 25.45 15.51 22.11
C GLU A 597 26.61 16.10 22.91
N ARG A 598 26.51 16.14 24.25
CA ARG A 598 27.62 16.56 25.11
C ARG A 598 28.80 15.57 25.14
N LYS A 599 28.59 14.33 24.71
CA LYS A 599 29.56 13.23 24.80
C LYS A 599 30.13 12.81 23.43
N ASP A 600 29.75 13.47 22.33
CA ASP A 600 30.16 13.17 20.95
C ASP A 600 29.99 11.69 20.55
N TRP A 601 28.86 11.08 20.92
CA TRP A 601 28.58 9.69 20.55
C TRP A 601 28.31 9.52 19.05
N ALA A 602 28.73 8.38 18.49
CA ALA A 602 28.52 8.05 17.08
C ALA A 602 27.01 8.01 16.73
N PRO A 603 26.56 8.74 15.71
CA PRO A 603 25.13 8.91 15.40
C PRO A 603 24.42 7.59 15.11
N THR A 604 25.12 6.59 14.57
CA THR A 604 24.58 5.27 14.23
C THR A 604 24.09 4.48 15.46
N ARG A 605 24.77 4.61 16.61
CA ARG A 605 24.36 3.93 17.86
C ARG A 605 23.14 4.58 18.48
N ALA A 606 23.04 5.92 18.41
CA ALA A 606 21.87 6.68 18.86
C ALA A 606 20.61 6.31 18.06
N ILE A 607 20.75 6.07 16.75
CA ILE A 607 19.63 5.66 15.87
C ILE A 607 19.10 4.27 16.23
N CYS A 608 19.97 3.26 16.36
CA CYS A 608 19.52 1.90 16.69
C CYS A 608 18.78 1.84 18.02
N ILE A 609 19.25 2.58 19.02
CA ILE A 609 18.62 2.65 20.35
C ILE A 609 17.25 3.34 20.26
N ARG A 610 17.13 4.45 19.53
CA ARG A 610 15.87 5.17 19.33
C ARG A 610 14.83 4.31 18.59
N CYS A 611 15.26 3.62 17.52
CA CYS A 611 14.40 2.71 16.75
C CYS A 611 13.91 1.52 17.59
N LEU A 612 14.81 0.89 18.36
CA LEU A 612 14.46 -0.19 19.30
C LEU A 612 13.42 0.29 20.31
N LEU A 613 13.66 1.43 20.98
CA LEU A 613 12.74 1.93 22.01
C LEU A 613 11.40 2.41 21.46
N SER A 614 11.36 3.07 20.30
CA SER A 614 10.08 3.41 19.65
C SER A 614 9.29 2.17 19.26
N SER A 615 9.95 1.09 18.84
CA SER A 615 9.29 -0.20 18.63
C SER A 615 8.77 -0.83 19.94
N PHE A 616 9.50 -0.68 21.05
CA PHE A 616 9.04 -1.07 22.40
C PHE A 616 7.87 -0.23 22.93
N ILE A 617 7.57 0.93 22.34
CA ILE A 617 6.38 1.73 22.69
C ILE A 617 5.22 1.38 21.76
N LEU A 618 5.46 1.33 20.45
CA LEU A 618 4.38 1.07 19.49
C LEU A 618 3.77 -0.34 19.65
N VAL A 619 4.61 -1.33 19.97
CA VAL A 619 4.17 -2.73 20.09
C VAL A 619 3.23 -2.94 21.28
N PRO A 620 3.54 -2.50 22.52
CA PRO A 620 2.63 -2.67 23.67
C PRO A 620 1.31 -1.90 23.56
N ILE A 621 1.31 -0.70 22.95
CA ILE A 621 0.10 0.12 22.77
C ILE A 621 -0.90 -0.56 21.83
N VAL A 622 -0.39 -1.24 20.80
CA VAL A 622 -1.24 -2.01 19.89
C VAL A 622 -1.61 -3.36 20.51
N MET A 623 -0.73 -3.94 21.34
CA MET A 623 -1.01 -5.18 22.07
C MET A 623 -1.97 -5.00 23.26
N SER A 624 -2.12 -3.79 23.84
CA SER A 624 -3.14 -3.53 24.86
C SER A 624 -4.54 -3.47 24.25
N TYR A 625 -4.68 -2.82 23.09
CA TYR A 625 -5.91 -2.84 22.29
C TYR A 625 -6.31 -4.26 21.83
N TYR A 626 -5.32 -5.14 21.66
CA TYR A 626 -5.52 -6.55 21.32
C TYR A 626 -6.18 -7.37 22.44
N VAL A 627 -6.01 -7.00 23.71
CA VAL A 627 -6.51 -7.79 24.86
C VAL A 627 -7.96 -7.44 25.22
N GLU A 628 -8.40 -6.20 25.03
CA GLU A 628 -9.75 -5.76 25.42
C GLU A 628 -10.87 -6.19 24.47
N ILE A 629 -10.60 -6.33 23.16
CA ILE A 629 -11.62 -6.68 22.17
C ILE A 629 -12.01 -8.18 22.22
N THR A 630 -11.34 -8.97 23.05
CA THR A 630 -11.67 -10.39 23.23
C THR A 630 -12.44 -10.64 24.52
N PRO A 631 -13.78 -10.63 24.44
CA PRO A 631 -14.53 -11.76 24.95
C PRO A 631 -15.41 -12.34 23.83
N GLY A 632 -14.83 -13.11 22.92
CA GLY A 632 -15.59 -13.89 21.93
C GLY A 632 -14.84 -14.29 20.66
N GLY A 633 -14.47 -15.59 20.59
CA GLY A 633 -14.12 -16.44 19.44
C GLY A 633 -13.70 -15.89 18.06
N TYR A 634 -12.60 -16.47 17.52
CA TYR A 634 -12.14 -16.61 16.10
C TYR A 634 -12.09 -15.39 15.14
N ILE A 635 -12.91 -14.35 15.33
CA ILE A 635 -12.85 -13.02 14.69
C ILE A 635 -11.50 -12.32 14.97
N ALA A 636 -10.84 -12.72 16.06
CA ALA A 636 -9.50 -12.30 16.45
C ALA A 636 -8.47 -12.44 15.33
N SER A 637 -8.53 -13.48 14.48
CA SER A 637 -7.44 -13.80 13.52
C SER A 637 -7.23 -12.77 12.40
N ALA A 638 -8.29 -12.13 11.93
CA ALA A 638 -8.21 -11.15 10.84
C ALA A 638 -7.79 -9.77 11.33
N ARG A 639 -8.32 -9.34 12.48
CA ARG A 639 -7.88 -8.13 13.17
C ARG A 639 -6.46 -8.28 13.69
N LEU A 640 -6.07 -9.46 14.18
CA LEU A 640 -4.68 -9.84 14.51
C LEU A 640 -3.74 -9.61 13.34
N PHE A 641 -4.07 -10.16 12.17
CA PHE A 641 -3.23 -10.06 10.98
C PHE A 641 -3.13 -8.61 10.46
N THR A 642 -4.24 -7.89 10.45
CA THR A 642 -4.33 -6.46 10.13
C THR A 642 -3.48 -5.60 11.06
N CYS A 643 -3.61 -5.79 12.37
CA CYS A 643 -2.81 -5.09 13.37
C CYS A 643 -1.33 -5.43 13.21
N TRP A 644 -0.98 -6.69 12.94
CA TRP A 644 0.41 -7.11 12.74
C TRP A 644 1.06 -6.46 11.50
N ILE A 645 0.30 -6.32 10.40
CA ILE A 645 0.76 -5.59 9.20
C ILE A 645 0.93 -4.11 9.48
N LEU A 646 -0.02 -3.47 10.16
CA LEU A 646 0.07 -2.06 10.58
C LEU A 646 1.25 -1.82 11.52
N ILE A 647 1.50 -2.74 12.45
CA ILE A 647 2.63 -2.71 13.39
C ILE A 647 3.96 -2.85 12.63
N MET A 648 4.13 -3.91 11.84
CA MET A 648 5.41 -4.18 11.18
C MET A 648 5.69 -3.15 10.08
N GLY A 649 4.68 -2.77 9.29
CA GLY A 649 4.78 -1.72 8.29
C GLY A 649 5.05 -0.35 8.91
N GLY A 650 4.31 0.01 9.96
CA GLY A 650 4.45 1.26 10.70
C GLY A 650 5.81 1.39 11.38
N VAL A 651 6.29 0.33 12.04
CA VAL A 651 7.59 0.29 12.71
C VAL A 651 8.73 0.35 11.70
N LEU A 652 8.68 -0.40 10.60
CA LEU A 652 9.72 -0.37 9.56
C LEU A 652 9.80 1.00 8.87
N LEU A 653 8.66 1.62 8.56
CA LEU A 653 8.62 2.95 7.95
C LEU A 653 9.07 4.03 8.94
N PHE A 654 8.64 3.97 10.21
CA PHE A 654 9.10 4.89 11.25
C PHE A 654 10.61 4.78 11.50
N MET A 655 11.16 3.56 11.49
CA MET A 655 12.61 3.34 11.53
C MET A 655 13.29 3.97 10.32
N GLY A 656 12.71 3.86 9.12
CA GLY A 656 13.20 4.52 7.91
C GLY A 656 13.22 6.05 7.99
N VAL A 657 12.15 6.66 8.51
CA VAL A 657 12.04 8.12 8.73
C VAL A 657 13.05 8.57 9.80
N SER A 658 13.16 7.83 10.90
CA SER A 658 14.10 8.11 12.00
C SER A 658 15.56 7.99 11.56
N PHE A 659 15.87 6.99 10.74
CA PHE A 659 17.21 6.81 10.16
C PHE A 659 17.58 7.97 9.23
N ALA A 660 16.63 8.45 8.42
CA ALA A 660 16.86 9.57 7.53
C ALA A 660 16.92 10.93 8.23
N GLN A 661 16.21 11.13 9.34
CA GLN A 661 16.36 12.31 10.22
C GLN A 661 17.82 12.48 10.70
N TYR A 662 18.54 11.37 10.92
CA TYR A 662 19.92 11.41 11.37
C TYR A 662 20.93 11.57 10.23
N ARG A 663 20.66 11.00 9.04
CA ARG A 663 21.61 11.07 7.92
C ARG A 663 21.75 12.48 7.33
N ASN A 664 20.68 13.27 7.33
CA ASN A 664 20.61 14.56 6.62
C ASN A 664 21.32 15.74 7.31
N ILE A 665 21.91 15.54 8.50
CA ILE A 665 22.58 16.60 9.28
C ILE A 665 24.07 16.28 9.51
N TYR A 666 24.49 15.01 9.44
CA TYR A 666 25.90 14.59 9.54
C TYR A 666 26.58 14.37 8.17
N SER A 667 25.89 14.68 7.08
CA SER A 667 26.45 14.84 5.72
C SER A 667 26.33 16.29 5.31
#